data_AF-A0A841JPE7-F1
#
_entry.id   AF-A0A841JPE7-F1
#
_cell.length_a   1.000
_cell.length_b   1.000
_cell.length_c   1.000
_cell.angle_alpha   90.00
_cell.angle_beta   90.00
_cell.angle_gamma   90.00
#
_symmetry.space_group_name_H-M   'P 1'
#
loop_
_entity.id
_entity.type
_entity.pdbx_description
1 polymer ?
#
loop_
_entity_poly.entity_id
_entity_poly.type
_entity_poly.pdbx_seq_one_letter_code
_entity_poly.pdbx_strand_id
1 'polypeptide(L)'
;MSKRLSRKFAAALPSLLLAIAGCGVGQYSGLGANGGSFSIASSSNSIATNGQVQFTALLPSGEPAAVSWSIAEGENASSLGEGHVDANGLYTPPSAVARDTVHIRVLATLKSDPTSQASQLITVSPGFVQSLLPQNAALTAGNSVEVTAEVAEVNAGKVSWSLSGSSGNGGSGAGAAGVLTNPSCSYSLDQYTTCKVTYTAPSVISSKESVSLSASVNGTNVASPLRILLNADGWNSNPAINQSEQSGAIALGSSGGNDNDYDTFEDRAGTPYIANCCGGTLGALVEDTAKNQYILSNNHVLAESDQGKPGDTIDEPGLIDNGCVPLSQAGSTLRPVGTLKYFVPLASHQSNVDAALAAVSSGAVDPAGSILQLGESTGSGVLASAPPVAGTGEKLDADNLGSLELVKSGRTTGLTCSSVESVDLSIRINYFQDCAETRPYSTKTFTGQIGIAGDHFSDSGDSGALVVDASNAEPVALLFSGGTDGNGAGLSVANPISDVLQELSSQAGSRLTIAGTNQPHKVACVQYETKPSDPFAKLVVPPDAAAHAKFIAETSGQSLLQREAGVLAIASGKSLDSPGEAALIVYTDQSKSFVSVPQSFDGLRTQIVPTTAAAIARDQAPDHPAPTTGIHLSANVLAGASAVVKQYAPEMLRDPAIFGAGVTESQDNPNEPALLVLVDMDRAPASMPQSLGGLRVRYLKLHPFHVTQSKYSSANHASSCALRGLKAVRTGRDASAIDSGSPGFPLN
;
A
#
# COMPACT_ATOMS: atom_id res chain seq x y z
N MET A 1 -64.94 11.10 62.37
CA MET A 1 -65.75 12.33 62.53
C MET A 1 -65.22 13.38 61.57
N SER A 2 -66.08 13.92 60.70
CA SER A 2 -66.04 15.23 59.99
C SER A 2 -64.73 15.73 59.36
N LYS A 3 -64.67 16.41 58.21
CA LYS A 3 -65.61 16.83 57.16
C LYS A 3 -64.73 17.45 56.06
N ARG A 4 -65.18 17.30 54.80
CA ARG A 4 -64.90 18.05 53.54
C ARG A 4 -64.09 19.37 53.63
N LEU A 5 -63.23 19.66 52.65
CA LEU A 5 -63.58 20.40 51.41
C LEU A 5 -62.42 20.50 50.40
N SER A 6 -62.81 20.64 49.14
CA SER A 6 -62.07 20.67 47.88
C SER A 6 -61.16 21.88 47.63
N ARG A 7 -60.09 21.69 46.85
CA ARG A 7 -59.70 22.55 45.70
C ARG A 7 -58.66 21.83 44.83
N LYS A 8 -58.87 21.84 43.50
CA LYS A 8 -57.93 21.32 42.50
C LYS A 8 -56.77 22.31 42.32
N PHE A 9 -55.53 21.81 42.28
CA PHE A 9 -54.40 22.43 41.60
C PHE A 9 -53.50 21.32 41.06
N ALA A 10 -53.25 21.35 39.75
CA ALA A 10 -52.22 20.53 39.11
C ALA A 10 -50.85 21.14 39.42
N ALA A 11 -49.90 20.31 39.85
CA ALA A 11 -48.51 20.70 40.06
C ALA A 11 -47.62 19.84 39.16
N ALA A 12 -46.87 20.52 38.30
CA ALA A 12 -45.87 20.00 37.40
C ALA A 12 -44.64 19.47 38.18
N LEU A 13 -44.06 18.38 37.69
CA LEU A 13 -42.72 17.94 38.09
C LEU A 13 -41.65 18.79 37.39
N PRO A 14 -40.54 19.16 38.08
CA PRO A 14 -39.46 19.92 37.48
C PRO A 14 -38.50 19.00 36.73
N SER A 15 -38.26 19.31 35.46
CA SER A 15 -37.19 18.72 34.64
C SER A 15 -35.84 19.28 35.06
N LEU A 16 -34.92 18.36 35.38
CA LEU A 16 -33.53 18.62 35.74
C LEU A 16 -32.75 19.03 34.47
N LEU A 17 -32.14 20.22 34.48
CA LEU A 17 -31.23 20.70 33.43
C LEU A 17 -29.93 19.88 33.46
N LEU A 18 -29.64 19.15 32.38
CA LEU A 18 -28.27 18.76 32.02
C LEU A 18 -27.67 19.84 31.12
N ALA A 19 -26.60 20.46 31.60
CA ALA A 19 -25.70 21.27 30.78
C ALA A 19 -24.84 20.33 29.93
N ILE A 20 -25.08 20.32 28.62
CA ILE A 20 -24.21 19.65 27.65
C ILE A 20 -23.14 20.67 27.23
N ALA A 21 -21.89 20.39 27.61
CA ALA A 21 -20.70 21.07 27.11
C ALA A 21 -20.54 20.79 25.61
N GLY A 22 -20.16 21.82 24.86
CA GLY A 22 -20.23 21.84 23.40
C GLY A 22 -19.34 20.84 22.67
N CYS A 23 -19.95 20.07 21.78
CA CYS A 23 -19.31 19.62 20.55
C CYS A 23 -19.29 20.82 19.58
N GLY A 24 -18.11 21.19 19.12
CA GLY A 24 -17.95 22.13 18.01
C GLY A 24 -18.63 21.54 16.78
N VAL A 25 -19.77 22.13 16.41
CA VAL A 25 -20.38 21.93 15.10
C VAL A 25 -19.37 22.44 14.07
N GLY A 26 -18.78 21.52 13.31
CA GLY A 26 -18.01 21.87 12.12
C GLY A 26 -18.85 22.80 11.27
N GLN A 27 -18.27 23.94 10.89
CA GLN A 27 -18.96 24.96 10.13
C GLN A 27 -19.41 24.37 8.78
N TYR A 28 -20.72 24.19 8.63
CA TYR A 28 -21.37 23.87 7.36
C TYR A 28 -21.26 25.08 6.42
N SER A 29 -20.15 25.18 5.71
CA SER A 29 -19.96 26.17 4.66
C SER A 29 -20.65 25.70 3.38
N GLY A 30 -21.90 26.11 3.16
CA GLY A 30 -22.58 25.87 1.88
C GLY A 30 -24.10 25.84 1.92
N LEU A 31 -24.77 26.81 2.55
CA LEU A 31 -26.21 27.02 2.28
C LEU A 31 -26.37 27.69 0.92
N GLY A 32 -26.29 26.90 -0.15
CA GLY A 32 -26.74 27.28 -1.48
C GLY A 32 -28.26 27.32 -1.54
N ALA A 33 -28.81 28.41 -2.07
CA ALA A 33 -30.23 28.75 -2.06
C ALA A 33 -31.15 27.64 -2.58
N ASN A 34 -32.16 27.24 -1.77
CA ASN A 34 -33.58 27.25 -2.15
C ASN A 34 -34.46 26.70 -1.00
N GLY A 35 -35.47 27.47 -0.61
CA GLY A 35 -36.43 27.10 0.43
C GLY A 35 -37.45 26.06 -0.04
N GLY A 36 -37.05 24.79 -0.05
CA GLY A 36 -37.84 23.65 -0.56
C GLY A 36 -37.94 22.47 0.41
N SER A 37 -38.73 21.48 0.02
CA SER A 37 -39.13 20.28 0.76
C SER A 37 -38.01 19.35 1.25
N PHE A 38 -36.75 19.58 0.86
CA PHE A 38 -35.54 18.87 1.31
C PHE A 38 -34.27 19.68 0.95
N SER A 39 -33.11 19.25 1.43
CA SER A 39 -31.78 19.84 1.16
C SER A 39 -30.76 18.77 0.79
N ILE A 40 -29.66 19.15 0.15
CA ILE A 40 -28.52 18.26 -0.10
C ILE A 40 -27.22 18.85 0.44
N ALA A 41 -26.29 17.97 0.81
CA ALA A 41 -24.93 18.30 1.21
C ALA A 41 -23.96 17.26 0.66
N SER A 42 -22.71 17.67 0.44
CA SER A 42 -21.63 16.80 -0.03
C SER A 42 -20.54 16.66 1.02
N SER A 43 -19.80 15.56 0.98
CA SER A 43 -18.62 15.35 1.83
C SER A 43 -17.46 16.31 1.50
N SER A 44 -17.40 16.80 0.26
CA SER A 44 -16.47 17.84 -0.21
C SER A 44 -17.08 18.66 -1.34
N ASN A 45 -16.66 19.92 -1.49
CA ASN A 45 -17.02 20.78 -2.63
C ASN A 45 -15.97 20.78 -3.74
N SER A 46 -14.79 20.19 -3.50
CA SER A 46 -13.73 20.08 -4.48
C SER A 46 -13.05 18.71 -4.40
N ILE A 47 -12.73 18.15 -5.56
CA ILE A 47 -12.07 16.86 -5.66
C ILE A 47 -11.15 16.78 -6.88
N ALA A 48 -10.22 15.84 -6.85
CA ALA A 48 -9.45 15.45 -8.03
C ALA A 48 -10.16 14.31 -8.78
N THR A 49 -9.78 14.05 -10.03
CA THR A 49 -10.35 12.96 -10.85
C THR A 49 -10.21 11.56 -10.23
N ASN A 50 -9.31 11.37 -9.26
CA ASN A 50 -9.06 10.12 -8.52
C ASN A 50 -9.68 10.09 -7.10
N GLY A 51 -10.67 10.95 -6.84
CA GLY A 51 -11.44 10.95 -5.59
C GLY A 51 -12.94 10.79 -5.83
N GLN A 52 -13.72 10.63 -4.76
CA GLN A 52 -15.19 10.60 -4.81
C GLN A 52 -15.85 11.54 -3.80
N VAL A 53 -17.07 11.95 -4.12
CA VAL A 53 -17.89 12.80 -3.25
C VAL A 53 -19.18 12.07 -2.92
N GLN A 54 -19.42 11.87 -1.62
CA GLN A 54 -20.70 11.34 -1.15
C GLN A 54 -21.68 12.50 -0.97
N PHE A 55 -22.81 12.41 -1.63
CA PHE A 55 -23.94 13.30 -1.41
C PHE A 55 -24.93 12.68 -0.44
N THR A 56 -25.53 13.54 0.38
CA THR A 56 -26.62 13.19 1.29
C THR A 56 -27.77 14.14 1.05
N ALA A 57 -28.99 13.62 1.10
CA ALA A 57 -30.22 14.39 0.96
C ALA A 57 -31.04 14.25 2.24
N LEU A 58 -31.46 15.36 2.84
CA LEU A 58 -32.19 15.39 4.11
C LEU A 58 -33.49 16.20 3.97
N LEU A 59 -34.58 15.65 4.50
CA LEU A 59 -35.82 16.38 4.72
C LEU A 59 -35.64 17.44 5.83
N PRO A 60 -36.54 18.45 5.94
CA PRO A 60 -36.53 19.40 7.04
C PRO A 60 -36.60 18.76 8.44
N SER A 61 -37.10 17.52 8.52
CA SER A 61 -37.12 16.72 9.77
C SER A 61 -35.75 16.16 10.17
N GLY A 62 -34.74 16.23 9.31
CA GLY A 62 -33.42 15.62 9.49
C GLY A 62 -33.33 14.16 9.02
N GLU A 63 -34.42 13.58 8.54
CA GLU A 63 -34.45 12.21 8.01
C GLU A 63 -33.92 12.16 6.56
N PRO A 64 -33.30 11.03 6.13
CA PRO A 64 -32.89 10.83 4.74
C PRO A 64 -34.05 11.03 3.76
N ALA A 65 -33.84 11.91 2.77
CA ALA A 65 -34.80 12.14 1.70
C ALA A 65 -34.61 11.08 0.59
N ALA A 66 -35.68 10.39 0.21
CA ALA A 66 -35.66 9.47 -0.92
C ALA A 66 -35.61 10.25 -2.24
N VAL A 67 -34.41 10.36 -2.82
CA VAL A 67 -34.16 11.13 -4.05
C VAL A 67 -33.70 10.23 -5.19
N SER A 68 -33.77 10.78 -6.40
CA SER A 68 -33.07 10.28 -7.58
C SER A 68 -31.93 11.23 -7.89
N TRP A 69 -30.73 10.69 -8.09
CA TRP A 69 -29.52 11.45 -8.38
C TRP A 69 -29.28 11.52 -9.89
N SER A 70 -28.83 12.66 -10.37
CA SER A 70 -28.36 12.83 -11.75
C SER A 70 -27.32 13.95 -11.85
N ILE A 71 -26.60 14.00 -12.96
CA ILE A 71 -25.78 15.15 -13.32
C ILE A 71 -26.66 16.10 -14.13
N ALA A 72 -26.79 17.36 -13.69
CA ALA A 72 -27.59 18.38 -14.37
C ALA A 72 -26.82 19.07 -15.50
N GLU A 73 -25.60 19.49 -15.20
CA GLU A 73 -24.70 20.18 -16.14
C GLU A 73 -23.25 19.98 -15.72
N GLY A 74 -22.33 20.13 -16.67
CA GLY A 74 -20.90 20.05 -16.45
C GLY A 74 -20.12 20.84 -17.49
N GLU A 75 -18.92 21.28 -17.13
CA GLU A 75 -18.05 22.10 -17.97
C GLU A 75 -16.97 21.29 -18.72
N ASN A 76 -16.94 19.95 -18.59
CA ASN A 76 -15.91 19.14 -19.21
C ASN A 76 -16.12 19.00 -20.73
N ALA A 77 -15.09 18.49 -21.43
CA ALA A 77 -15.24 18.15 -22.83
C ALA A 77 -16.24 16.99 -22.98
N SER A 78 -17.16 17.11 -23.94
CA SER A 78 -18.19 16.09 -24.17
C SER A 78 -17.62 14.70 -24.51
N SER A 79 -16.40 14.66 -25.05
CA SER A 79 -15.63 13.43 -25.28
C SER A 79 -15.17 12.74 -23.99
N LEU A 80 -14.85 13.50 -22.94
CA LEU A 80 -14.40 12.98 -21.64
C LEU A 80 -15.56 12.71 -20.68
N GLY A 81 -16.68 13.42 -20.87
CA GLY A 81 -17.88 13.31 -20.05
C GLY A 81 -17.74 13.95 -18.67
N GLU A 82 -18.81 13.85 -17.87
CA GLU A 82 -18.97 14.59 -16.61
C GLU A 82 -18.84 13.70 -15.36
N GLY A 83 -18.47 12.43 -15.54
CA GLY A 83 -18.51 11.41 -14.49
C GLY A 83 -19.88 10.75 -14.34
N HIS A 84 -20.12 10.13 -13.19
CA HIS A 84 -21.34 9.42 -12.85
C HIS A 84 -21.72 9.64 -11.38
N VAL A 85 -23.02 9.69 -11.08
CA VAL A 85 -23.53 9.63 -9.69
C VAL A 85 -24.44 8.42 -9.56
N ASP A 86 -24.16 7.56 -8.58
CA ASP A 86 -24.91 6.33 -8.37
C ASP A 86 -26.24 6.58 -7.63
N ALA A 87 -27.01 5.50 -7.44
CA ALA A 87 -28.30 5.58 -6.75
C ALA A 87 -28.19 5.95 -5.26
N ASN A 88 -27.00 5.77 -4.65
CA ASN A 88 -26.71 6.12 -3.26
C ASN A 88 -26.17 7.55 -3.10
N GLY A 89 -25.98 8.28 -4.20
CA GLY A 89 -25.45 9.64 -4.19
C GLY A 89 -23.92 9.69 -4.15
N LEU A 90 -23.23 8.61 -4.47
CA LEU A 90 -21.78 8.62 -4.62
C LEU A 90 -21.44 9.13 -6.03
N TYR A 91 -20.80 10.29 -6.09
CA TYR A 91 -20.32 10.87 -7.34
C TYR A 91 -18.87 10.47 -7.60
N THR A 92 -18.65 9.95 -8.82
CA THR A 92 -17.34 9.58 -9.38
C THR A 92 -17.02 10.53 -10.55
N PRO A 93 -15.90 11.28 -10.50
CA PRO A 93 -15.44 12.15 -11.57
C PRO A 93 -15.22 11.43 -12.92
N PRO A 94 -15.12 12.18 -14.04
CA PRO A 94 -14.65 11.61 -15.30
C PRO A 94 -13.19 11.17 -15.21
N SER A 95 -12.75 10.28 -16.11
CA SER A 95 -11.40 9.72 -16.13
C SER A 95 -10.31 10.76 -16.44
N ALA A 96 -10.67 11.89 -17.08
CA ALA A 96 -9.82 13.05 -17.26
C ALA A 96 -10.63 14.34 -17.40
N VAL A 97 -9.94 15.47 -17.26
CA VAL A 97 -10.49 16.81 -17.54
C VAL A 97 -9.77 17.49 -18.70
N ALA A 98 -10.45 18.39 -19.39
CA ALA A 98 -9.88 19.13 -20.53
C ALA A 98 -9.15 20.44 -20.14
N ARG A 99 -9.05 20.73 -18.84
CA ARG A 99 -8.49 21.96 -18.27
C ARG A 99 -8.24 21.79 -16.77
N ASP A 100 -7.46 22.69 -16.16
CA ASP A 100 -7.08 22.69 -14.74
C ASP A 100 -8.26 22.52 -13.76
N THR A 101 -9.47 22.97 -14.13
CA THR A 101 -10.66 22.84 -13.29
C THR A 101 -11.94 22.82 -14.13
N VAL A 102 -12.84 21.88 -13.84
CA VAL A 102 -14.20 21.84 -14.39
C VAL A 102 -15.23 21.84 -13.27
N HIS A 103 -16.37 22.48 -13.49
CA HIS A 103 -17.48 22.47 -12.54
C HIS A 103 -18.57 21.49 -12.97
N ILE A 104 -19.00 20.64 -12.04
CA ILE A 104 -20.03 19.62 -12.27
C ILE A 104 -21.18 19.85 -11.30
N ARG A 105 -22.40 20.00 -11.81
CA ARG A 105 -23.60 20.18 -11.00
C ARG A 105 -24.32 18.86 -10.82
N VAL A 106 -24.36 18.38 -9.58
CA VAL A 106 -25.16 17.21 -9.19
C VAL A 106 -26.55 17.66 -8.75
N LEU A 107 -27.57 16.94 -9.20
CA LEU A 107 -28.98 17.19 -8.96
C LEU A 107 -29.60 16.03 -8.17
N ALA A 108 -30.33 16.38 -7.12
CA ALA A 108 -31.27 15.49 -6.46
C ALA A 108 -32.69 15.89 -6.83
N THR A 109 -33.50 14.92 -7.24
CA THR A 109 -34.95 15.09 -7.46
C THR A 109 -35.71 14.22 -6.48
N LEU A 110 -36.60 14.82 -5.69
CA LEU A 110 -37.36 14.10 -4.66
C LEU A 110 -38.33 13.09 -5.29
N LYS A 111 -38.29 11.82 -4.86
CA LYS A 111 -39.14 10.77 -5.44
C LYS A 111 -40.63 11.00 -5.17
N SER A 112 -40.97 11.61 -4.04
CA SER A 112 -42.37 11.90 -3.67
C SER A 112 -42.94 13.13 -4.36
N ASP A 113 -42.08 14.05 -4.83
CA ASP A 113 -42.46 15.23 -5.59
C ASP A 113 -41.35 15.59 -6.59
N PRO A 114 -41.46 15.14 -7.85
CA PRO A 114 -40.46 15.40 -8.87
C PRO A 114 -40.26 16.87 -9.24
N THR A 115 -41.13 17.78 -8.79
CA THR A 115 -40.95 19.24 -8.97
C THR A 115 -40.02 19.84 -7.92
N SER A 116 -39.81 19.13 -6.81
CA SER A 116 -38.85 19.49 -5.77
C SER A 116 -37.46 18.99 -6.14
N GLN A 117 -36.56 19.93 -6.41
CA GLN A 117 -35.19 19.67 -6.82
C GLN A 117 -34.18 20.47 -5.99
N ALA A 118 -33.02 19.89 -5.72
CA ALA A 118 -31.88 20.55 -5.08
C ALA A 118 -30.61 20.21 -5.85
N SER A 119 -29.70 21.18 -6.01
CA SER A 119 -28.45 20.97 -6.76
C SER A 119 -27.27 21.58 -6.04
N GLN A 120 -26.10 20.99 -6.25
CA GLN A 120 -24.84 21.45 -5.68
C GLN A 120 -23.73 21.34 -6.72
N LEU A 121 -22.85 22.33 -6.74
CA LEU A 121 -21.73 22.42 -7.67
C LEU A 121 -20.48 21.81 -7.02
N ILE A 122 -19.80 20.92 -7.74
CA ILE A 122 -18.51 20.33 -7.36
C ILE A 122 -17.44 20.82 -8.32
N THR A 123 -16.31 21.21 -7.75
CA THR A 123 -15.11 21.59 -8.49
C THR A 123 -14.21 20.37 -8.67
N VAL A 124 -14.02 19.91 -9.91
CA VAL A 124 -13.16 18.77 -10.25
C VAL A 124 -11.86 19.28 -10.87
N SER A 125 -10.73 18.83 -10.32
CA SER A 125 -9.37 19.12 -10.80
C SER A 125 -8.68 17.86 -11.31
N PRO A 126 -7.63 17.96 -12.15
CA PRO A 126 -6.82 16.80 -12.51
C PRO A 126 -6.18 16.16 -11.28
N GLY A 127 -6.28 14.85 -11.17
CA GLY A 127 -5.46 14.03 -10.27
C GLY A 127 -4.26 13.43 -10.98
N PHE A 128 -3.40 12.75 -10.20
CA PHE A 128 -2.40 11.84 -10.76
C PHE A 128 -3.07 10.51 -11.08
N VAL A 129 -2.74 9.95 -12.25
CA VAL A 129 -3.24 8.65 -12.71
C VAL A 129 -2.64 7.52 -11.87
N GLN A 130 -1.39 7.67 -11.44
CA GLN A 130 -0.66 6.68 -10.65
C GLN A 130 0.46 7.35 -9.84
N SER A 131 1.14 6.56 -9.00
CA SER A 131 2.39 6.94 -8.34
C SER A 131 3.44 7.40 -9.36
N LEU A 132 4.42 8.20 -8.92
CA LEU A 132 5.53 8.58 -9.78
C LEU A 132 6.29 7.34 -10.29
N LEU A 133 6.75 7.39 -11.54
CA LEU A 133 7.57 6.34 -12.14
C LEU A 133 9.01 6.82 -12.36
N PRO A 134 10.03 6.09 -11.90
CA PRO A 134 9.92 4.95 -10.99
C PRO A 134 9.38 5.37 -9.61
N GLN A 135 8.89 4.41 -8.80
CA GLN A 135 8.42 4.69 -7.43
C GLN A 135 9.59 4.86 -6.43
N ASN A 136 10.71 4.23 -6.73
CA ASN A 136 11.95 4.35 -5.96
C ASN A 136 13.17 4.27 -6.86
N ALA A 137 14.28 4.83 -6.43
CA ALA A 137 15.55 4.74 -7.14
C ALA A 137 16.72 4.80 -6.15
N ALA A 138 17.77 4.01 -6.37
CA ALA A 138 19.00 4.14 -5.60
C ALA A 138 20.09 4.69 -6.53
N LEU A 139 20.75 5.75 -6.10
CA LEU A 139 21.70 6.49 -6.92
C LEU A 139 23.00 6.74 -6.16
N THR A 140 24.10 6.50 -6.86
CA THR A 140 25.43 6.94 -6.46
C THR A 140 25.70 8.37 -6.93
N ALA A 141 26.77 8.97 -6.42
CA ALA A 141 27.09 10.38 -6.63
C ALA A 141 27.14 10.74 -8.13
N GLY A 142 26.45 11.83 -8.49
CA GLY A 142 26.37 12.36 -9.86
C GLY A 142 25.53 11.56 -10.85
N ASN A 143 24.94 10.41 -10.47
CA ASN A 143 24.02 9.67 -11.33
C ASN A 143 22.62 10.28 -11.32
N SER A 144 21.85 10.00 -12.36
CA SER A 144 20.55 10.61 -12.59
C SER A 144 19.47 9.56 -12.83
N VAL A 145 18.22 9.94 -12.55
CA VAL A 145 17.02 9.18 -12.91
C VAL A 145 16.00 10.12 -13.54
N GLU A 146 15.36 9.67 -14.62
CA GLU A 146 14.20 10.34 -15.19
C GLU A 146 12.95 9.92 -14.43
N VAL A 147 12.15 10.89 -14.04
CA VAL A 147 10.94 10.71 -13.25
C VAL A 147 9.76 11.16 -14.08
N THR A 148 8.75 10.31 -14.20
CA THR A 148 7.54 10.52 -14.98
C THR A 148 6.34 10.63 -14.04
N ALA A 149 5.51 11.64 -14.29
CA ALA A 149 4.19 11.82 -13.70
C ALA A 149 3.14 11.80 -14.83
N GLU A 150 2.06 11.08 -14.61
CA GLU A 150 0.93 11.05 -15.51
C GLU A 150 -0.27 11.72 -14.83
N VAL A 151 -0.82 12.73 -15.51
CA VAL A 151 -1.87 13.59 -14.98
C VAL A 151 -3.15 13.33 -15.76
N ALA A 152 -4.26 13.22 -15.04
CA ALA A 152 -5.60 13.02 -15.56
C ALA A 152 -6.19 14.28 -16.24
N GLU A 153 -5.41 14.89 -17.11
CA GLU A 153 -5.73 16.05 -17.93
C GLU A 153 -5.30 15.78 -19.37
N VAL A 154 -6.09 16.26 -20.34
CA VAL A 154 -5.75 16.15 -21.77
C VAL A 154 -5.47 17.53 -22.35
N ASN A 155 -4.56 17.60 -23.33
CA ASN A 155 -4.19 18.80 -24.10
C ASN A 155 -3.68 19.99 -23.26
N ALA A 156 -3.44 19.79 -21.96
CA ALA A 156 -3.00 20.78 -21.00
C ALA A 156 -2.44 20.09 -19.75
N GLY A 157 -1.98 20.87 -18.77
CA GLY A 157 -1.50 20.38 -17.48
C GLY A 157 -0.06 20.74 -17.18
N LYS A 158 0.20 20.98 -15.90
CA LYS A 158 1.53 21.35 -15.41
C LYS A 158 1.79 20.74 -14.06
N VAL A 159 2.88 19.99 -13.97
CA VAL A 159 3.36 19.44 -12.70
C VAL A 159 4.38 20.39 -12.07
N SER A 160 4.18 20.69 -10.79
CA SER A 160 5.20 21.31 -9.94
C SER A 160 5.93 20.22 -9.17
N TRP A 161 7.26 20.30 -9.15
CA TRP A 161 8.13 19.29 -8.54
C TRP A 161 8.84 19.86 -7.31
N SER A 162 9.03 19.05 -6.28
CA SER A 162 9.73 19.45 -5.06
C SER A 162 10.57 18.30 -4.50
N LEU A 163 11.67 18.66 -3.82
CA LEU A 163 12.54 17.72 -3.12
C LEU A 163 12.46 17.99 -1.61
N SER A 164 12.47 16.92 -0.83
CA SER A 164 12.64 16.96 0.63
C SER A 164 13.65 15.89 1.06
N GLY A 165 14.60 16.26 1.91
CA GLY A 165 15.61 15.35 2.46
C GLY A 165 15.33 14.97 3.90
N SER A 166 15.97 13.90 4.37
CA SER A 166 15.83 13.39 5.75
C SER A 166 16.51 14.29 6.80
N SER A 167 17.35 15.26 6.39
CA SER A 167 18.06 16.18 7.29
C SER A 167 17.27 17.42 7.76
N GLY A 168 15.94 17.46 7.61
CA GLY A 168 15.06 18.41 8.31
C GLY A 168 15.23 19.92 8.01
N ASN A 169 16.15 20.34 7.16
CA ASN A 169 16.28 21.74 6.78
C ASN A 169 15.40 22.03 5.56
N GLY A 170 14.20 22.55 5.82
CA GLY A 170 13.32 23.22 4.85
C GLY A 170 13.92 24.55 4.32
N GLY A 171 15.19 24.53 3.95
CA GLY A 171 15.90 25.62 3.29
C GLY A 171 16.17 25.24 1.85
N SER A 172 15.84 26.16 0.95
CA SER A 172 16.09 26.17 -0.49
C SER A 172 17.57 26.04 -0.86
N GLY A 173 18.16 24.88 -0.60
CA GLY A 173 19.48 24.47 -1.07
C GLY A 173 19.34 23.26 -1.97
N ALA A 174 18.96 23.48 -3.24
CA ALA A 174 18.92 22.49 -4.32
C ALA A 174 20.33 21.92 -4.69
N GLY A 175 21.21 21.75 -3.70
CA GLY A 175 22.57 21.24 -3.85
C GLY A 175 22.94 20.16 -2.83
N ALA A 176 22.27 20.08 -1.67
CA ALA A 176 22.53 19.03 -0.67
C ALA A 176 21.75 17.73 -0.97
N ALA A 177 20.49 17.85 -1.42
CA ALA A 177 19.62 16.70 -1.71
C ALA A 177 19.59 16.32 -3.21
N GLY A 178 20.39 16.95 -4.07
CA GLY A 178 20.38 16.78 -5.53
C GLY A 178 19.68 17.92 -6.29
N VAL A 179 19.63 17.79 -7.63
CA VAL A 179 19.13 18.83 -8.54
C VAL A 179 18.04 18.26 -9.45
N LEU A 180 16.96 19.04 -9.66
CA LEU A 180 15.95 18.77 -10.69
C LEU A 180 16.23 19.60 -11.94
N THR A 181 16.25 18.96 -13.10
CA THR A 181 16.50 19.60 -14.39
C THR A 181 15.53 19.12 -15.46
N ASN A 182 15.43 19.86 -16.56
CA ASN A 182 14.66 19.50 -17.76
C ASN A 182 13.18 19.14 -17.50
N PRO A 183 12.40 19.90 -16.70
CA PRO A 183 10.97 19.63 -16.60
C PRO A 183 10.30 19.84 -17.96
N SER A 184 9.57 18.84 -18.44
CA SER A 184 8.85 18.88 -19.71
C SER A 184 7.52 18.16 -19.59
N CYS A 185 6.49 18.60 -20.30
CA CYS A 185 5.21 17.90 -20.40
C CYS A 185 4.85 17.69 -21.87
N SER A 186 4.33 16.51 -22.17
CA SER A 186 3.78 16.11 -23.46
C SER A 186 2.27 16.02 -23.37
N TYR A 187 1.58 16.62 -24.34
CA TYR A 187 0.14 16.76 -24.35
C TYR A 187 -0.46 15.99 -25.54
N SER A 188 -1.59 15.33 -25.32
CA SER A 188 -2.42 14.77 -26.38
C SER A 188 -3.88 15.13 -26.18
N LEU A 189 -4.67 15.05 -27.24
CA LEU A 189 -6.13 15.22 -27.19
C LEU A 189 -6.86 13.98 -26.65
N ASP A 190 -6.20 12.82 -26.68
CA ASP A 190 -6.75 11.49 -26.41
C ASP A 190 -5.86 10.63 -25.49
N GLN A 191 -4.84 11.23 -24.87
CA GLN A 191 -3.97 10.59 -23.88
C GLN A 191 -3.75 11.53 -22.71
N TYR A 192 -3.47 10.94 -21.56
CA TYR A 192 -3.09 11.66 -20.36
C TYR A 192 -1.84 12.49 -20.58
N THR A 193 -1.80 13.66 -19.96
CA THR A 193 -0.61 14.51 -19.96
C THR A 193 0.51 13.83 -19.19
N THR A 194 1.61 13.59 -19.88
CA THR A 194 2.82 12.98 -19.32
C THR A 194 3.84 14.08 -19.06
N CYS A 195 4.24 14.26 -17.80
CA CYS A 195 5.27 15.20 -17.40
C CYS A 195 6.51 14.46 -16.90
N LYS A 196 7.69 14.91 -17.31
CA LYS A 196 8.98 14.35 -16.95
C LYS A 196 9.88 15.37 -16.29
N VAL A 197 10.74 14.92 -15.38
CA VAL A 197 11.83 15.69 -14.79
C VAL A 197 13.04 14.78 -14.56
N THR A 198 14.25 15.29 -14.71
CA THR A 198 15.46 14.54 -14.37
C THR A 198 15.96 14.95 -12.99
N TYR A 199 16.02 13.98 -12.07
CA TYR A 199 16.73 14.13 -10.81
C TYR A 199 18.19 13.72 -10.99
N THR A 200 19.13 14.50 -10.43
CA THR A 200 20.56 14.15 -10.39
C THR A 200 21.06 14.21 -8.96
N ALA A 201 21.68 13.11 -8.51
CA ALA A 201 22.28 13.01 -7.19
C ALA A 201 23.44 14.00 -7.00
N PRO A 202 23.72 14.47 -5.77
CA PRO A 202 24.89 15.29 -5.48
C PRO A 202 26.19 14.65 -5.97
N SER A 203 27.20 15.49 -6.29
CA SER A 203 28.51 15.02 -6.74
C SER A 203 29.34 14.33 -5.65
N VAL A 204 28.91 14.44 -4.39
CA VAL A 204 29.53 13.78 -3.23
C VAL A 204 28.43 13.25 -2.32
N ILE A 205 28.51 11.97 -1.97
CA ILE A 205 27.63 11.32 -1.00
C ILE A 205 28.54 10.70 0.08
N SER A 206 28.45 11.18 1.32
CA SER A 206 29.29 10.71 2.42
C SER A 206 28.69 9.55 3.20
N SER A 207 27.37 9.39 3.14
CA SER A 207 26.61 8.36 3.85
C SER A 207 25.29 8.12 3.12
N LYS A 208 24.62 6.99 3.43
CA LYS A 208 23.28 6.72 2.91
C LYS A 208 22.29 7.77 3.40
N GLU A 209 21.46 8.29 2.49
CA GLU A 209 20.40 9.27 2.79
C GLU A 209 19.18 9.00 1.90
N SER A 210 17.97 9.23 2.43
CA SER A 210 16.72 9.15 1.67
C SER A 210 16.26 10.57 1.31
N VAL A 211 15.97 10.77 0.02
CA VAL A 211 15.41 12.00 -0.55
C VAL A 211 14.03 11.65 -1.13
N SER A 212 13.01 12.42 -0.78
CA SER A 212 11.67 12.29 -1.34
C SER A 212 11.43 13.35 -2.41
N LEU A 213 11.02 12.91 -3.60
CA LEU A 213 10.60 13.76 -4.71
C LEU A 213 9.08 13.70 -4.83
N SER A 214 8.44 14.86 -4.61
CA SER A 214 6.99 15.00 -4.69
C SER A 214 6.57 15.83 -5.91
N ALA A 215 5.38 15.53 -6.41
CA ALA A 215 4.75 16.23 -7.53
C ALA A 215 3.38 16.77 -7.10
N SER A 216 2.99 17.93 -7.64
CA SER A 216 1.65 18.49 -7.44
C SER A 216 1.09 19.07 -8.74
N VAL A 217 -0.21 18.89 -8.98
CA VAL A 217 -0.98 19.49 -10.08
C VAL A 217 -2.20 20.18 -9.49
N ASN A 218 -2.38 21.47 -9.79
CA ASN A 218 -3.49 22.31 -9.30
C ASN A 218 -3.79 22.17 -7.77
N GLY A 219 -2.74 22.09 -6.94
CA GLY A 219 -2.89 21.93 -5.48
C GLY A 219 -3.11 20.50 -4.99
N THR A 220 -3.35 19.55 -5.89
CA THR A 220 -3.41 18.11 -5.59
C THR A 220 -2.00 17.53 -5.61
N ASN A 221 -1.56 16.95 -4.50
CA ASN A 221 -0.27 16.24 -4.42
C ASN A 221 -0.43 14.80 -4.92
N VAL A 222 0.65 14.23 -5.47
CA VAL A 222 0.73 12.79 -5.71
C VAL A 222 0.63 12.06 -4.36
N ALA A 223 -0.15 10.98 -4.31
CA ALA A 223 -0.37 10.21 -3.08
C ALA A 223 0.91 9.54 -2.58
N SER A 224 1.74 9.04 -3.51
CA SER A 224 3.01 8.38 -3.22
C SER A 224 4.17 9.11 -3.92
N PRO A 225 5.04 9.82 -3.17
CA PRO A 225 6.22 10.47 -3.73
C PRO A 225 7.30 9.43 -4.07
N LEU A 226 8.17 9.77 -5.04
CA LEU A 226 9.33 8.95 -5.36
C LEU A 226 10.35 9.01 -4.22
N ARG A 227 10.80 7.84 -3.73
CA ARG A 227 11.88 7.74 -2.74
C ARG A 227 13.21 7.43 -3.39
N ILE A 228 14.20 8.28 -3.15
CA ILE A 228 15.54 8.17 -3.72
C ILE A 228 16.52 7.85 -2.61
N LEU A 229 17.17 6.69 -2.68
CA LEU A 229 18.28 6.32 -1.81
C LEU A 229 19.60 6.80 -2.42
N LEU A 230 20.17 7.84 -1.81
CA LEU A 230 21.54 8.24 -2.07
C LEU A 230 22.48 7.28 -1.35
N ASN A 231 23.44 6.69 -2.05
CA ASN A 231 24.38 5.74 -1.45
C ASN A 231 25.82 5.93 -1.94
N ALA A 232 26.77 5.48 -1.12
CA ALA A 232 28.19 5.45 -1.41
C ALA A 232 28.71 4.02 -1.67
N ASP A 233 27.81 3.06 -1.84
CA ASP A 233 28.13 1.63 -1.93
C ASP A 233 28.50 1.20 -3.37
N GLY A 234 28.52 2.14 -4.32
CA GLY A 234 28.96 1.91 -5.69
C GLY A 234 27.91 1.28 -6.61
N TRP A 235 26.64 1.23 -6.20
CA TRP A 235 25.57 0.65 -7.02
C TRP A 235 24.34 1.54 -7.17
N ASN A 236 23.69 1.41 -8.32
CA ASN A 236 22.44 2.04 -8.70
C ASN A 236 21.36 0.97 -8.91
N SER A 237 20.13 1.28 -8.50
CA SER A 237 18.95 0.41 -8.66
C SER A 237 17.76 1.26 -9.12
N ASN A 238 17.00 0.75 -10.08
CA ASN A 238 15.83 1.45 -10.65
C ASN A 238 14.82 0.43 -11.18
N PRO A 239 13.55 0.38 -10.71
CA PRO A 239 12.54 -0.55 -11.20
C PRO A 239 12.12 -0.34 -12.65
N ALA A 240 12.52 0.75 -13.31
CA ALA A 240 12.25 0.95 -14.74
C ALA A 240 12.78 -0.22 -15.61
N ILE A 241 13.87 -0.89 -15.19
CA ILE A 241 14.37 -2.08 -15.91
C ILE A 241 13.49 -3.32 -15.68
N ASN A 242 12.74 -3.37 -14.58
CA ASN A 242 11.78 -4.43 -14.30
C ASN A 242 10.49 -4.23 -15.10
N GLN A 243 10.16 -2.99 -15.49
CA GLN A 243 8.97 -2.65 -16.27
C GLN A 243 9.22 -2.64 -17.79
N SER A 244 10.48 -2.54 -18.20
CA SER A 244 10.84 -2.46 -19.62
C SER A 244 10.70 -3.80 -20.33
N GLU A 245 10.26 -3.77 -21.59
CA GLU A 245 10.35 -4.92 -22.50
C GLU A 245 11.80 -5.41 -22.60
N GLN A 246 12.02 -6.69 -22.33
CA GLN A 246 13.33 -7.31 -22.47
C GLN A 246 13.53 -7.89 -23.87
N SER A 247 14.78 -7.88 -24.32
CA SER A 247 15.19 -8.50 -25.57
C SER A 247 15.78 -9.89 -25.33
N GLY A 248 15.46 -10.86 -26.21
CA GLY A 248 15.97 -12.23 -26.09
C GLY A 248 15.25 -13.03 -25.01
N ALA A 249 16.01 -13.86 -24.29
CA ALA A 249 15.52 -14.62 -23.14
C ALA A 249 15.46 -13.70 -21.92
N ILE A 250 14.28 -13.57 -21.32
CA ILE A 250 14.03 -12.63 -20.24
C ILE A 250 14.71 -13.08 -18.94
N ALA A 251 15.18 -12.12 -18.15
CA ALA A 251 15.39 -12.34 -16.73
C ALA A 251 14.05 -12.13 -16.00
N LEU A 252 13.87 -12.88 -14.91
CA LEU A 252 12.73 -12.81 -14.01
C LEU A 252 12.87 -11.62 -13.05
N GLY A 253 11.90 -11.43 -12.15
CA GLY A 253 11.72 -10.17 -11.43
C GLY A 253 11.16 -9.06 -12.32
N SER A 254 10.91 -9.36 -13.60
CA SER A 254 10.31 -8.45 -14.57
C SER A 254 8.79 -8.40 -14.45
N SER A 255 8.22 -7.39 -15.08
CA SER A 255 6.79 -7.27 -15.32
C SER A 255 6.27 -8.47 -16.10
N GLY A 256 5.08 -8.93 -15.76
CA GLY A 256 4.33 -9.89 -16.56
C GLY A 256 2.95 -10.15 -16.00
N GLY A 257 2.17 -10.92 -16.75
CA GLY A 257 0.79 -11.24 -16.38
C GLY A 257 0.09 -11.99 -17.49
N ASN A 258 -1.18 -12.33 -17.27
CA ASN A 258 -2.03 -12.95 -18.28
C ASN A 258 -2.48 -11.91 -19.32
N ASP A 259 -2.39 -12.24 -20.61
CA ASP A 259 -2.80 -11.37 -21.74
C ASP A 259 -4.30 -11.00 -21.69
N ASN A 260 -5.10 -11.75 -20.91
CA ASN A 260 -6.53 -11.52 -20.75
C ASN A 260 -6.90 -10.69 -19.51
N ASP A 261 -5.92 -10.28 -18.69
CA ASP A 261 -6.17 -9.62 -17.40
C ASP A 261 -6.46 -8.12 -17.56
N TYR A 262 -7.63 -7.82 -18.13
CA TYR A 262 -8.09 -6.46 -18.38
C TYR A 262 -9.60 -6.30 -18.29
N ASP A 263 -10.02 -5.12 -17.89
CA ASP A 263 -11.43 -4.74 -17.84
C ASP A 263 -11.83 -3.98 -19.09
N THR A 264 -12.99 -4.32 -19.66
CA THR A 264 -13.57 -3.59 -20.78
C THR A 264 -14.81 -2.80 -20.37
N PHE A 265 -14.91 -1.56 -20.85
CA PHE A 265 -16.09 -0.71 -20.72
C PHE A 265 -16.58 -0.27 -22.10
N GLU A 266 -17.80 0.24 -22.17
CA GLU A 266 -18.37 0.81 -23.40
C GLU A 266 -18.36 2.34 -23.33
N ASP A 267 -18.02 2.98 -24.45
CA ASP A 267 -18.19 4.42 -24.60
C ASP A 267 -19.68 4.81 -24.78
N ARG A 268 -19.98 6.11 -24.93
CA ARG A 268 -21.36 6.59 -25.14
C ARG A 268 -22.00 6.07 -26.43
N ALA A 269 -21.21 5.60 -27.40
CA ALA A 269 -21.67 5.02 -28.65
C ALA A 269 -21.82 3.48 -28.57
N GLY A 270 -21.49 2.87 -27.42
CA GLY A 270 -21.51 1.42 -27.22
C GLY A 270 -20.25 0.71 -27.74
N THR A 271 -19.16 1.45 -28.01
CA THR A 271 -17.90 0.86 -28.49
C THR A 271 -17.08 0.37 -27.29
N PRO A 272 -16.67 -0.92 -27.25
CA PRO A 272 -15.87 -1.42 -26.15
C PRO A 272 -14.42 -0.88 -26.21
N TYR A 273 -13.85 -0.56 -25.06
CA TYR A 273 -12.45 -0.20 -24.88
C TYR A 273 -11.90 -0.82 -23.58
N ILE A 274 -10.58 -1.02 -23.51
CA ILE A 274 -9.93 -1.48 -22.28
C ILE A 274 -9.84 -0.29 -21.33
N ALA A 275 -10.51 -0.39 -20.19
CA ALA A 275 -10.47 0.65 -19.18
C ALA A 275 -9.40 0.41 -18.14
N ASN A 276 -9.11 -0.83 -17.74
CA ASN A 276 -8.06 -1.16 -16.77
C ASN A 276 -7.33 -2.41 -17.24
N CYS A 277 -6.08 -2.58 -16.83
CA CYS A 277 -5.40 -3.86 -16.93
C CYS A 277 -4.52 -4.12 -15.72
N CYS A 278 -4.27 -5.39 -15.47
CA CYS A 278 -3.52 -5.88 -14.33
C CYS A 278 -2.13 -6.35 -14.76
N GLY A 279 -1.31 -6.63 -13.78
CA GLY A 279 -0.02 -7.27 -13.96
C GLY A 279 0.70 -7.40 -12.63
N GLY A 280 1.76 -8.18 -12.64
CA GLY A 280 2.59 -8.41 -11.48
C GLY A 280 4.03 -8.69 -11.87
N THR A 281 4.69 -9.51 -11.06
CA THR A 281 6.07 -9.91 -11.25
C THR A 281 6.14 -11.36 -11.70
N LEU A 282 6.91 -11.64 -12.75
CA LEU A 282 7.34 -13.00 -13.08
C LEU A 282 8.49 -13.38 -12.12
N GLY A 283 8.18 -14.07 -11.04
CA GLY A 283 9.02 -14.13 -9.84
C GLY A 283 10.26 -15.00 -9.91
N ALA A 284 10.07 -16.27 -10.27
CA ALA A 284 11.12 -17.28 -10.21
C ALA A 284 10.94 -18.34 -11.29
N LEU A 285 12.03 -19.04 -11.60
CA LEU A 285 12.00 -20.21 -12.45
C LEU A 285 11.87 -21.44 -11.56
N VAL A 286 10.92 -22.30 -11.88
CA VAL A 286 10.69 -23.57 -11.20
C VAL A 286 10.86 -24.69 -12.21
N GLU A 287 11.42 -25.82 -11.78
CA GLU A 287 11.55 -27.02 -12.60
C GLU A 287 10.91 -28.23 -11.93
N ASP A 288 10.40 -29.15 -12.75
CA ASP A 288 9.94 -30.46 -12.30
C ASP A 288 11.07 -31.51 -12.38
N THR A 289 10.77 -32.74 -11.94
CA THR A 289 11.73 -33.86 -12.01
C THR A 289 12.14 -34.25 -13.43
N ALA A 290 11.38 -33.86 -14.45
CA ALA A 290 11.67 -34.08 -15.86
C ALA A 290 12.40 -32.90 -16.52
N LYS A 291 12.77 -31.87 -15.74
CA LYS A 291 13.41 -30.63 -16.20
C LYS A 291 12.54 -29.77 -17.12
N ASN A 292 11.21 -29.93 -17.06
CA ASN A 292 10.31 -28.93 -17.61
C ASN A 292 10.36 -27.68 -16.73
N GLN A 293 10.47 -26.51 -17.35
CA GLN A 293 10.59 -25.23 -16.66
C GLN A 293 9.27 -24.45 -16.67
N TYR A 294 9.00 -23.77 -15.58
CA TYR A 294 7.80 -22.99 -15.34
C TYR A 294 8.16 -21.64 -14.73
N ILE A 295 7.46 -20.59 -15.16
CA ILE A 295 7.50 -19.27 -14.53
C ILE A 295 6.56 -19.32 -13.32
N LEU A 296 7.09 -19.01 -12.14
CA LEU A 296 6.33 -18.87 -10.89
C LEU A 296 5.92 -17.42 -10.68
N SER A 297 4.66 -17.21 -10.34
CA SER A 297 4.11 -15.95 -9.83
C SER A 297 2.85 -16.24 -9.02
N ASN A 298 2.10 -15.23 -8.61
CA ASN A 298 0.83 -15.41 -7.91
C ASN A 298 -0.29 -15.88 -8.85
N ASN A 299 -1.31 -16.53 -8.26
CA ASN A 299 -2.55 -16.85 -8.96
C ASN A 299 -3.22 -15.57 -9.47
N HIS A 300 -3.32 -14.52 -8.65
CA HIS A 300 -3.95 -13.28 -9.09
C HIS A 300 -3.17 -12.52 -10.19
N VAL A 301 -1.95 -12.96 -10.53
CA VAL A 301 -1.13 -12.38 -11.62
C VAL A 301 -1.20 -13.20 -12.90
N LEU A 302 -1.15 -14.54 -12.81
CA LEU A 302 -1.15 -15.41 -14.00
C LEU A 302 -2.50 -16.04 -14.30
N ALA A 303 -3.36 -16.18 -13.30
CA ALA A 303 -4.58 -16.97 -13.34
C ALA A 303 -5.83 -16.15 -12.99
N GLU A 304 -5.82 -14.83 -13.12
CA GLU A 304 -7.10 -14.11 -13.16
C GLU A 304 -7.72 -13.90 -11.78
N SER A 305 -7.03 -14.20 -10.67
CA SER A 305 -7.66 -14.51 -9.37
C SER A 305 -8.64 -15.70 -9.45
N ASP A 306 -8.22 -16.82 -10.07
CA ASP A 306 -8.98 -18.02 -10.49
C ASP A 306 -9.79 -17.91 -11.81
N GLN A 307 -9.75 -16.77 -12.49
CA GLN A 307 -10.56 -16.51 -13.69
C GLN A 307 -9.87 -17.04 -14.96
N GLY A 308 -8.53 -17.17 -14.90
CA GLY A 308 -7.70 -17.65 -15.98
C GLY A 308 -7.86 -19.14 -16.26
N LYS A 309 -7.50 -19.54 -17.47
CA LYS A 309 -7.64 -20.91 -17.98
C LYS A 309 -6.28 -21.49 -18.33
N PRO A 310 -6.00 -22.76 -17.99
CA PRO A 310 -4.80 -23.41 -18.50
C PRO A 310 -4.73 -23.33 -20.02
N GLY A 311 -3.61 -22.82 -20.53
CA GLY A 311 -3.39 -22.49 -21.95
C GLY A 311 -3.41 -20.99 -22.26
N ASP A 312 -3.88 -20.14 -21.35
CA ASP A 312 -3.83 -18.69 -21.52
C ASP A 312 -2.38 -18.19 -21.63
N THR A 313 -2.18 -17.15 -22.43
CA THR A 313 -0.86 -16.59 -22.72
C THR A 313 -0.38 -15.72 -21.58
N ILE A 314 0.90 -15.87 -21.22
CA ILE A 314 1.59 -15.00 -20.27
C ILE A 314 2.61 -14.14 -21.01
N ASP A 315 2.58 -12.84 -20.75
CA ASP A 315 3.37 -11.83 -21.47
C ASP A 315 4.50 -11.23 -20.62
N GLU A 316 5.54 -10.77 -21.31
CA GLU A 316 6.54 -9.84 -20.80
C GLU A 316 6.73 -8.67 -21.78
N PRO A 317 6.65 -7.41 -21.30
CA PRO A 317 6.19 -7.03 -19.96
C PRO A 317 4.67 -7.33 -19.79
N GLY A 318 4.11 -7.16 -18.59
CA GLY A 318 2.67 -7.30 -18.39
C GLY A 318 1.88 -6.17 -19.08
N LEU A 319 0.57 -6.38 -19.28
CA LEU A 319 -0.33 -5.39 -19.92
C LEU A 319 -0.18 -3.98 -19.31
N ILE A 320 -0.02 -3.92 -17.99
CA ILE A 320 0.10 -2.69 -17.20
C ILE A 320 1.30 -1.81 -17.61
N ASP A 321 2.35 -2.38 -18.20
CA ASP A 321 3.52 -1.64 -18.68
C ASP A 321 3.55 -1.45 -20.21
N ASN A 322 2.62 -2.08 -20.94
CA ASN A 322 2.47 -1.89 -22.39
C ASN A 322 1.27 -1.02 -22.77
N GLY A 323 0.79 -0.20 -21.83
CA GLY A 323 -0.38 0.66 -22.06
C GLY A 323 -1.65 -0.14 -22.37
N CYS A 324 -1.76 -1.35 -21.81
CA CYS A 324 -2.90 -2.26 -21.90
C CYS A 324 -3.32 -2.60 -23.33
N VAL A 325 -2.33 -2.88 -24.19
CA VAL A 325 -2.55 -3.36 -25.56
C VAL A 325 -2.24 -4.87 -25.60
N PRO A 326 -3.26 -5.74 -25.41
CA PRO A 326 -3.05 -7.20 -25.45
C PRO A 326 -2.62 -7.67 -26.83
N LEU A 327 -2.05 -8.88 -26.91
CA LEU A 327 -1.55 -9.48 -28.15
C LEU A 327 -2.63 -9.62 -29.24
N SER A 328 -3.89 -9.73 -28.81
CA SER A 328 -5.04 -9.76 -29.72
C SER A 328 -5.30 -8.44 -30.46
N GLN A 329 -4.75 -7.32 -29.97
CA GLN A 329 -4.92 -6.00 -30.56
C GLN A 329 -3.76 -5.60 -31.48
N ALA A 330 -4.10 -4.93 -32.58
CA ALA A 330 -3.10 -4.43 -33.52
C ALA A 330 -2.23 -3.35 -32.87
N GLY A 331 -0.91 -3.47 -33.02
CA GLY A 331 0.07 -2.54 -32.44
C GLY A 331 0.60 -2.96 -31.08
N SER A 332 0.23 -4.14 -30.56
CA SER A 332 0.89 -4.72 -29.39
C SER A 332 2.38 -4.98 -29.67
N THR A 333 3.22 -4.63 -28.70
CA THR A 333 4.66 -4.94 -28.67
C THR A 333 4.96 -6.06 -27.66
N LEU A 334 3.93 -6.66 -27.05
CA LEU A 334 4.11 -7.72 -26.07
C LEU A 334 4.76 -8.96 -26.67
N ARG A 335 5.46 -9.69 -25.81
CA ARG A 335 6.08 -10.96 -26.15
C ARG A 335 5.50 -12.06 -25.27
N PRO A 336 4.93 -13.13 -25.84
CA PRO A 336 4.49 -14.27 -25.06
C PRO A 336 5.70 -15.05 -24.53
N VAL A 337 5.80 -15.20 -23.21
CA VAL A 337 6.92 -15.87 -22.53
C VAL A 337 6.53 -17.19 -21.89
N GLY A 338 5.24 -17.46 -21.74
CA GLY A 338 4.75 -18.75 -21.26
C GLY A 338 3.25 -18.95 -21.49
N THR A 339 2.75 -20.08 -21.01
CA THR A 339 1.32 -20.39 -21.02
C THR A 339 0.88 -20.88 -19.65
N LEU A 340 -0.19 -20.31 -19.08
CA LEU A 340 -0.73 -20.71 -17.78
C LEU A 340 -0.95 -22.23 -17.77
N LYS A 341 -0.44 -22.91 -16.75
CA LYS A 341 -0.45 -24.38 -16.68
C LYS A 341 -1.09 -24.90 -15.42
N TYR A 342 -0.67 -24.39 -14.27
CA TYR A 342 -1.14 -24.81 -12.96
C TYR A 342 -1.40 -23.57 -12.12
N PHE A 343 -2.41 -23.62 -11.26
CA PHE A 343 -2.59 -22.61 -10.22
C PHE A 343 -3.24 -23.25 -9.01
N VAL A 344 -2.97 -22.67 -7.84
CA VAL A 344 -3.60 -23.05 -6.59
C VAL A 344 -4.91 -22.26 -6.48
N PRO A 345 -6.09 -22.91 -6.41
CA PRO A 345 -7.37 -22.18 -6.42
C PRO A 345 -7.55 -21.32 -5.16
N LEU A 346 -7.76 -20.01 -5.32
CA LEU A 346 -7.96 -19.07 -4.22
C LEU A 346 -9.30 -19.32 -3.52
N ALA A 347 -10.37 -19.62 -4.26
CA ALA A 347 -11.68 -19.91 -3.69
C ALA A 347 -11.74 -21.17 -2.82
N SER A 348 -10.74 -22.06 -2.88
CA SER A 348 -10.69 -23.26 -2.06
C SER A 348 -10.27 -22.94 -0.62
N HIS A 349 -10.98 -23.49 0.37
CA HIS A 349 -10.55 -23.43 1.78
C HIS A 349 -9.37 -24.37 2.10
N GLN A 350 -9.02 -25.29 1.19
CA GLN A 350 -7.93 -26.24 1.40
C GLN A 350 -6.57 -25.72 0.94
N SER A 351 -6.55 -24.66 0.14
CA SER A 351 -5.32 -24.00 -0.30
C SER A 351 -4.90 -22.91 0.66
N ASN A 352 -3.60 -22.75 0.83
CA ASN A 352 -2.99 -21.79 1.75
C ASN A 352 -1.87 -20.97 1.10
N VAL A 353 -1.80 -20.97 -0.24
CA VAL A 353 -0.89 -20.11 -1.02
C VAL A 353 -1.60 -19.44 -2.19
N ASP A 354 -1.06 -18.30 -2.59
CA ASP A 354 -1.43 -17.58 -3.80
C ASP A 354 -0.34 -17.79 -4.85
N ALA A 355 -0.48 -18.82 -5.68
CA ALA A 355 0.58 -19.20 -6.60
C ALA A 355 0.05 -19.85 -7.89
N ALA A 356 0.74 -19.56 -8.98
CA ALA A 356 0.51 -20.13 -10.29
C ALA A 356 1.81 -20.36 -11.05
N LEU A 357 1.73 -21.25 -12.04
CA LEU A 357 2.83 -21.64 -12.92
C LEU A 357 2.41 -21.49 -14.37
N ALA A 358 3.27 -20.84 -15.15
CA ALA A 358 3.18 -20.83 -16.60
C ALA A 358 4.29 -21.70 -17.19
N ALA A 359 3.95 -22.63 -18.09
CA ALA A 359 4.95 -23.39 -18.82
C ALA A 359 5.77 -22.44 -19.72
N VAL A 360 7.09 -22.48 -19.59
CA VAL A 360 8.01 -21.60 -20.30
C VAL A 360 7.94 -21.84 -21.80
N SER A 361 7.77 -20.78 -22.58
CA SER A 361 7.94 -20.82 -24.03
C SER A 361 9.42 -21.04 -24.39
N SER A 362 9.69 -21.90 -25.37
CA SER A 362 11.06 -22.28 -25.73
C SER A 362 11.96 -21.07 -26.00
N GLY A 363 13.02 -20.91 -25.20
CA GLY A 363 13.99 -19.82 -25.33
C GLY A 363 13.51 -18.44 -24.86
N ALA A 364 12.32 -18.36 -24.25
CA ALA A 364 11.74 -17.10 -23.81
C ALA A 364 12.30 -16.60 -22.47
N VAL A 365 12.74 -17.50 -21.58
CA VAL A 365 13.26 -17.19 -20.24
C VAL A 365 14.70 -17.68 -20.13
N ASP A 366 15.56 -16.93 -19.43
CA ASP A 366 16.92 -17.36 -19.10
C ASP A 366 16.87 -18.71 -18.34
N PRO A 367 17.44 -19.80 -18.89
CA PRO A 367 17.35 -21.12 -18.28
C PRO A 367 18.10 -21.23 -16.94
N ALA A 368 18.97 -20.27 -16.61
CA ALA A 368 19.61 -20.20 -15.30
C ALA A 368 18.64 -19.74 -14.20
N GLY A 369 17.50 -19.14 -14.56
CA GLY A 369 16.56 -18.56 -13.60
C GLY A 369 17.00 -17.21 -13.04
N SER A 370 17.80 -16.45 -13.80
CA SER A 370 18.29 -15.14 -13.37
C SER A 370 17.14 -14.17 -13.08
N ILE A 371 17.22 -13.47 -11.94
CA ILE A 371 16.29 -12.42 -11.55
C ILE A 371 17.01 -11.07 -11.65
N LEU A 372 16.34 -10.07 -12.24
CA LEU A 372 16.83 -8.71 -12.40
C LEU A 372 17.33 -8.16 -11.07
N GLN A 373 18.49 -7.51 -11.09
CA GLN A 373 19.11 -6.82 -9.95
C GLN A 373 19.53 -7.70 -8.75
N LEU A 374 19.43 -9.03 -8.82
CA LEU A 374 19.92 -9.91 -7.73
C LEU A 374 21.45 -10.08 -7.69
N GLY A 375 22.14 -9.71 -8.76
CA GLY A 375 23.58 -9.87 -8.90
C GLY A 375 24.39 -8.71 -8.35
N GLU A 376 25.72 -8.87 -8.40
CA GLU A 376 26.65 -7.80 -8.04
C GLU A 376 26.57 -6.63 -9.04
N SER A 377 27.06 -5.46 -8.59
CA SER A 377 27.15 -4.29 -9.45
C SER A 377 28.15 -4.52 -10.59
N THR A 378 27.75 -4.17 -11.80
CA THR A 378 28.63 -4.18 -12.97
C THR A 378 29.53 -2.94 -13.01
N GLY A 379 30.49 -2.88 -13.94
CA GLY A 379 31.37 -1.71 -14.11
C GLY A 379 30.65 -0.37 -14.40
N SER A 380 29.35 -0.40 -14.73
CA SER A 380 28.50 0.80 -14.89
C SER A 380 27.82 1.26 -13.60
N GLY A 381 27.99 0.53 -12.49
CA GLY A 381 27.30 0.77 -11.23
C GLY A 381 25.89 0.17 -11.18
N VAL A 382 25.33 -0.35 -12.27
CA VAL A 382 23.98 -0.98 -12.25
C VAL A 382 24.08 -2.42 -11.74
N LEU A 383 23.17 -2.81 -10.85
CA LEU A 383 23.05 -4.19 -10.34
C LEU A 383 22.71 -5.15 -11.48
N ALA A 384 23.48 -6.23 -11.61
CA ALA A 384 23.26 -7.27 -12.61
C ALA A 384 22.08 -8.18 -12.26
N SER A 385 21.61 -8.97 -13.24
CA SER A 385 20.75 -10.12 -12.96
C SER A 385 21.58 -11.29 -12.43
N ALA A 386 21.02 -12.07 -11.50
CA ALA A 386 21.63 -13.33 -11.04
C ALA A 386 20.55 -14.33 -10.61
N PRO A 387 20.81 -15.64 -10.75
CA PRO A 387 19.86 -16.67 -10.34
C PRO A 387 19.85 -16.86 -8.82
N PRO A 388 18.70 -17.14 -8.20
CA PRO A 388 18.66 -17.53 -6.78
C PRO A 388 19.29 -18.92 -6.59
N VAL A 389 19.50 -19.33 -5.35
CA VAL A 389 19.93 -20.71 -5.06
C VAL A 389 18.81 -21.70 -5.42
N ALA A 390 19.18 -22.74 -6.16
CA ALA A 390 18.27 -23.81 -6.56
C ALA A 390 17.86 -24.67 -5.35
N GLY A 391 16.62 -25.18 -5.35
CA GLY A 391 16.18 -26.13 -4.33
C GLY A 391 14.78 -25.85 -3.80
N THR A 392 14.57 -26.14 -2.50
CA THR A 392 13.28 -26.01 -1.82
C THR A 392 13.15 -24.75 -0.97
N GLY A 393 14.18 -23.90 -0.97
CA GLY A 393 14.27 -22.70 -0.16
C GLY A 393 14.88 -22.89 1.22
N GLU A 394 15.19 -21.75 1.83
CA GLU A 394 15.70 -21.61 3.19
C GLU A 394 14.56 -21.81 4.19
N LYS A 395 14.84 -22.57 5.25
CA LYS A 395 13.90 -22.77 6.34
C LYS A 395 14.05 -21.63 7.34
N LEU A 396 12.95 -20.98 7.69
CA LEU A 396 12.92 -20.01 8.78
C LEU A 396 12.82 -20.72 10.14
N ASP A 397 13.70 -20.35 11.06
CA ASP A 397 13.64 -20.78 12.46
C ASP A 397 14.30 -19.77 13.41
N ALA A 398 14.35 -20.12 14.69
CA ALA A 398 14.86 -19.24 15.74
C ALA A 398 16.29 -18.75 15.50
N ASP A 399 17.10 -19.48 14.73
CA ASP A 399 18.52 -19.17 14.55
C ASP A 399 18.74 -18.07 13.49
N ASN A 400 17.81 -17.90 12.52
CA ASN A 400 17.95 -16.90 11.46
C ASN A 400 16.97 -15.72 11.54
N LEU A 401 15.79 -15.87 12.15
CA LEU A 401 14.74 -14.83 12.17
C LEU A 401 15.19 -13.45 12.71
N GLY A 402 16.20 -13.42 13.58
CA GLY A 402 16.72 -12.19 14.17
C GLY A 402 17.70 -11.42 13.27
N SER A 403 18.34 -12.10 12.31
CA SER A 403 19.39 -11.52 11.45
C SER A 403 19.05 -11.56 9.96
N LEU A 404 17.96 -12.21 9.58
CA LEU A 404 17.58 -12.39 8.18
C LEU A 404 17.19 -11.06 7.52
N GLU A 405 17.91 -10.71 6.47
CA GLU A 405 17.57 -9.61 5.57
C GLU A 405 16.85 -10.17 4.36
N LEU A 406 15.55 -9.88 4.25
CA LEU A 406 14.72 -10.32 3.15
C LEU A 406 14.84 -9.35 2.00
N VAL A 407 15.16 -9.85 0.82
CA VAL A 407 15.31 -9.06 -0.42
C VAL A 407 14.40 -9.61 -1.51
N LYS A 408 13.81 -8.72 -2.30
CA LYS A 408 13.03 -9.12 -3.48
C LYS A 408 13.29 -8.15 -4.63
N SER A 409 13.22 -8.64 -5.86
CA SER A 409 13.18 -7.81 -7.06
C SER A 409 11.82 -7.95 -7.73
N GLY A 410 11.03 -6.87 -7.71
CA GLY A 410 9.65 -6.84 -8.22
C GLY A 410 9.47 -5.81 -9.31
N ARG A 411 8.40 -5.94 -10.10
CA ARG A 411 8.03 -5.02 -11.17
C ARG A 411 8.07 -3.56 -10.72
N THR A 412 7.42 -3.25 -9.60
CA THR A 412 7.06 -1.87 -9.25
C THR A 412 8.14 -1.20 -8.42
N THR A 413 8.65 -1.91 -7.41
CA THR A 413 9.65 -1.35 -6.50
C THR A 413 11.06 -1.87 -6.75
N GLY A 414 11.25 -2.79 -7.70
CA GLY A 414 12.58 -3.29 -8.06
C GLY A 414 13.20 -4.01 -6.88
N LEU A 415 14.52 -3.89 -6.71
CA LEU A 415 15.23 -4.47 -5.58
C LEU A 415 14.95 -3.68 -4.29
N THR A 416 14.27 -4.30 -3.32
CA THR A 416 14.06 -3.74 -1.98
C THR A 416 14.47 -4.74 -0.91
N CYS A 417 14.69 -4.26 0.30
CA CYS A 417 15.09 -5.07 1.44
C CYS A 417 14.34 -4.68 2.71
N SER A 418 14.06 -5.66 3.57
CA SER A 418 13.52 -5.44 4.92
C SER A 418 13.83 -6.64 5.83
N SER A 419 13.25 -6.68 7.03
CA SER A 419 13.38 -7.76 8.00
C SER A 419 12.05 -8.49 8.24
N VAL A 420 12.11 -9.68 8.81
CA VAL A 420 10.92 -10.39 9.31
C VAL A 420 10.31 -9.60 10.46
N GLU A 421 9.01 -9.33 10.36
CA GLU A 421 8.20 -8.67 11.39
C GLU A 421 7.32 -9.67 12.13
N SER A 422 6.83 -10.69 11.42
CA SER A 422 5.95 -11.70 11.98
C SER A 422 6.11 -13.05 11.28
N VAL A 423 5.91 -14.12 12.05
CA VAL A 423 5.78 -15.50 11.55
C VAL A 423 4.48 -16.10 12.04
N ASP A 424 4.07 -17.23 11.44
CA ASP A 424 2.78 -17.87 11.70
C ASP A 424 1.58 -16.92 11.54
N LEU A 425 1.71 -15.91 10.67
CA LEU A 425 0.69 -14.89 10.47
C LEU A 425 -0.54 -15.53 9.81
N SER A 426 -1.68 -15.38 10.47
CA SER A 426 -3.00 -15.62 9.90
C SER A 426 -3.57 -14.31 9.42
N ILE A 427 -3.89 -14.18 8.13
CA ILE A 427 -4.31 -12.90 7.54
C ILE A 427 -5.40 -13.07 6.50
N ARG A 428 -6.30 -12.10 6.44
CA ARG A 428 -7.40 -12.02 5.49
C ARG A 428 -7.09 -11.06 4.35
N ILE A 429 -7.13 -11.55 3.11
CA ILE A 429 -6.86 -10.79 1.88
C ILE A 429 -8.11 -10.76 1.00
N ASN A 430 -8.38 -9.60 0.40
CA ASN A 430 -9.46 -9.42 -0.55
C ASN A 430 -8.97 -9.57 -1.99
N TYR A 431 -9.68 -10.38 -2.78
CA TYR A 431 -9.47 -10.61 -4.20
C TYR A 431 -10.66 -10.13 -5.00
N PHE A 432 -10.43 -9.76 -6.26
CA PHE A 432 -11.41 -9.13 -7.14
C PHE A 432 -11.48 -9.85 -8.49
N GLN A 433 -12.60 -9.69 -9.18
CA GLN A 433 -12.82 -10.24 -10.52
C GLN A 433 -12.34 -9.33 -11.64
N ASP A 434 -11.94 -8.11 -11.29
CA ASP A 434 -11.66 -7.00 -12.19
C ASP A 434 -10.46 -6.21 -11.68
N CYS A 435 -9.72 -5.59 -12.60
CA CYS A 435 -8.52 -4.84 -12.29
C CYS A 435 -8.80 -3.55 -11.50
N ALA A 436 -9.98 -2.98 -11.68
CA ALA A 436 -10.44 -1.81 -10.95
C ALA A 436 -10.82 -2.08 -9.49
N GLU A 437 -10.80 -3.34 -9.03
CA GLU A 437 -11.28 -3.76 -7.71
C GLU A 437 -12.75 -3.37 -7.41
N THR A 438 -13.60 -3.28 -8.43
CA THR A 438 -15.03 -2.91 -8.25
C THR A 438 -15.94 -4.10 -8.03
N ARG A 439 -15.46 -5.32 -8.32
CA ARG A 439 -16.22 -6.56 -8.23
C ARG A 439 -15.50 -7.54 -7.31
N PRO A 440 -15.82 -7.54 -6.00
CA PRO A 440 -15.25 -8.49 -5.06
C PRO A 440 -15.44 -9.94 -5.52
N TYR A 441 -14.38 -10.73 -5.44
CA TYR A 441 -14.39 -12.15 -5.76
C TYR A 441 -14.44 -13.00 -4.50
N SER A 442 -13.38 -12.92 -3.70
CA SER A 442 -13.18 -13.76 -2.53
C SER A 442 -12.39 -13.02 -1.48
N THR A 443 -12.76 -13.22 -0.22
CA THR A 443 -11.96 -12.81 0.92
C THR A 443 -11.38 -14.06 1.55
N LYS A 444 -10.08 -14.30 1.34
CA LYS A 444 -9.41 -15.54 1.75
C LYS A 444 -8.58 -15.32 3.00
N THR A 445 -8.65 -16.28 3.93
CA THR A 445 -7.74 -16.32 5.08
C THR A 445 -6.59 -17.27 4.78
N PHE A 446 -5.37 -16.76 4.87
CA PHE A 446 -4.13 -17.52 4.83
C PHE A 446 -3.60 -17.69 6.24
N THR A 447 -2.89 -18.78 6.52
CA THR A 447 -2.30 -19.09 7.84
C THR A 447 -0.84 -19.50 7.68
N GLY A 448 0.00 -19.32 8.70
CA GLY A 448 1.42 -19.72 8.57
C GLY A 448 2.26 -18.77 7.70
N GLN A 449 1.79 -17.53 7.48
CA GLN A 449 2.42 -16.60 6.55
C GLN A 449 3.58 -15.84 7.20
N ILE A 450 4.44 -15.24 6.36
CA ILE A 450 5.55 -14.38 6.80
C ILE A 450 5.13 -12.93 6.62
N GLY A 451 5.18 -12.15 7.70
CA GLY A 451 5.04 -10.69 7.69
C GLY A 451 6.41 -10.02 7.59
N ILE A 452 6.56 -9.07 6.68
CA ILE A 452 7.79 -8.36 6.37
C ILE A 452 7.60 -6.89 6.69
N ALA A 453 8.52 -6.31 7.47
CA ALA A 453 8.36 -4.98 8.05
C ALA A 453 8.36 -3.85 7.01
N GLY A 454 7.66 -2.75 7.35
CA GLY A 454 7.77 -1.46 6.66
C GLY A 454 6.80 -1.30 5.49
N ASP A 455 6.60 -0.05 5.10
CA ASP A 455 5.71 0.36 4.00
C ASP A 455 6.46 0.63 2.69
N HIS A 456 7.74 0.26 2.57
CA HIS A 456 8.53 0.44 1.34
C HIS A 456 9.16 -0.86 0.83
N PHE A 457 8.84 -2.00 1.45
CA PHE A 457 9.30 -3.30 0.96
C PHE A 457 8.62 -3.70 -0.35
N SER A 458 7.31 -3.45 -0.49
CA SER A 458 6.55 -3.74 -1.71
C SER A 458 5.45 -2.72 -1.99
N ASP A 459 5.03 -2.62 -3.24
CA ASP A 459 3.76 -1.98 -3.65
C ASP A 459 3.03 -2.89 -4.66
N SER A 460 1.84 -2.50 -5.11
CA SER A 460 1.09 -3.24 -6.13
C SER A 460 1.92 -3.45 -7.39
N GLY A 461 1.82 -4.64 -7.97
CA GLY A 461 2.63 -5.12 -9.09
C GLY A 461 3.88 -5.90 -8.66
N ASP A 462 4.32 -5.79 -7.40
CA ASP A 462 5.38 -6.67 -6.87
C ASP A 462 4.88 -8.07 -6.51
N SER A 463 3.57 -8.28 -6.52
CA SER A 463 2.93 -9.59 -6.40
C SER A 463 3.61 -10.60 -7.33
N GLY A 464 4.01 -11.73 -6.76
CA GLY A 464 4.71 -12.80 -7.45
C GLY A 464 6.22 -12.68 -7.37
N ALA A 465 6.80 -11.61 -6.82
CA ALA A 465 8.24 -11.50 -6.64
C ALA A 465 8.75 -12.56 -5.65
N LEU A 466 9.86 -13.20 -6.00
CA LEU A 466 10.58 -14.10 -5.10
C LEU A 466 11.29 -13.28 -4.02
N VAL A 467 11.05 -13.63 -2.76
CA VAL A 467 11.78 -13.12 -1.61
C VAL A 467 12.91 -14.10 -1.29
N VAL A 468 14.14 -13.59 -1.19
CA VAL A 468 15.36 -14.36 -0.88
C VAL A 468 16.06 -13.79 0.36
N ASP A 469 16.95 -14.56 0.97
CA ASP A 469 17.91 -14.04 1.94
C ASP A 469 19.03 -13.26 1.21
N ALA A 470 19.27 -12.02 1.65
CA ALA A 470 20.34 -11.16 1.14
C ALA A 470 21.73 -11.78 1.27
N SER A 471 21.95 -12.65 2.26
CA SER A 471 23.27 -13.18 2.59
C SER A 471 23.76 -14.24 1.61
N ASN A 472 22.82 -14.98 1.00
CA ASN A 472 23.11 -16.22 0.28
C ASN A 472 22.24 -16.43 -1.00
N ALA A 473 21.24 -15.56 -1.26
CA ALA A 473 20.26 -15.67 -2.34
C ALA A 473 19.39 -16.95 -2.28
N GLU A 474 19.25 -17.56 -1.10
CA GLU A 474 18.34 -18.69 -0.88
C GLU A 474 16.87 -18.21 -0.89
N PRO A 475 15.98 -18.88 -1.63
CA PRO A 475 14.55 -18.56 -1.64
C PRO A 475 13.92 -18.69 -0.26
N VAL A 476 13.16 -17.70 0.19
CA VAL A 476 12.44 -17.71 1.47
C VAL A 476 10.93 -17.75 1.27
N ALA A 477 10.39 -16.91 0.38
CA ALA A 477 8.95 -16.73 0.25
C ALA A 477 8.53 -16.20 -1.13
N LEU A 478 7.23 -16.29 -1.44
CA LEU A 478 6.59 -15.64 -2.59
C LEU A 478 5.72 -14.49 -2.09
N LEU A 479 6.05 -13.26 -2.45
CA LEU A 479 5.28 -12.07 -2.08
C LEU A 479 3.90 -12.09 -2.75
N PHE A 480 2.83 -11.75 -2.03
CA PHE A 480 1.48 -11.73 -2.61
C PHE A 480 0.57 -10.58 -2.19
N SER A 481 0.86 -9.89 -1.08
CA SER A 481 0.09 -8.71 -0.67
C SER A 481 0.86 -7.84 0.32
N GLY A 482 0.33 -6.66 0.64
CA GLY A 482 0.83 -5.78 1.67
C GLY A 482 -0.06 -4.56 1.86
N GLY A 483 0.15 -3.83 2.95
CA GLY A 483 -0.62 -2.62 3.25
C GLY A 483 0.13 -1.63 4.12
N THR A 484 -0.43 -0.43 4.25
CA THR A 484 0.17 0.70 4.96
C THR A 484 -0.90 1.54 5.65
N ASP A 485 -0.49 2.34 6.63
CA ASP A 485 -1.30 3.40 7.20
C ASP A 485 -1.18 4.75 6.47
N GLY A 486 -0.33 4.81 5.44
CA GLY A 486 -0.01 6.03 4.70
C GLY A 486 0.92 7.01 5.43
N ASN A 487 1.41 6.64 6.62
CA ASN A 487 2.19 7.50 7.51
C ASN A 487 3.52 6.86 7.98
N GLY A 488 4.02 5.87 7.23
CA GLY A 488 5.30 5.21 7.49
C GLY A 488 5.20 3.87 8.23
N ALA A 489 3.98 3.40 8.57
CA ALA A 489 3.78 2.04 9.04
C ALA A 489 3.26 1.16 7.90
N GLY A 490 3.76 -0.06 7.81
CA GLY A 490 3.34 -1.02 6.80
C GLY A 490 3.81 -2.42 7.10
N LEU A 491 3.21 -3.36 6.37
CA LEU A 491 3.54 -4.77 6.42
C LEU A 491 3.29 -5.37 5.04
N SER A 492 4.28 -6.07 4.51
CA SER A 492 4.13 -6.95 3.35
C SER A 492 3.98 -8.39 3.80
N VAL A 493 3.31 -9.23 3.02
CA VAL A 493 3.04 -10.63 3.38
C VAL A 493 3.41 -11.55 2.23
N ALA A 494 4.09 -12.64 2.59
CA ALA A 494 4.60 -13.60 1.64
C ALA A 494 4.25 -15.04 2.09
N ASN A 495 3.93 -15.90 1.11
CA ASN A 495 3.76 -17.33 1.34
C ASN A 495 5.13 -17.98 1.49
N PRO A 496 5.39 -18.82 2.52
CA PRO A 496 6.64 -19.58 2.61
C PRO A 496 6.90 -20.37 1.33
N ILE A 497 8.12 -20.30 0.78
CA ILE A 497 8.40 -20.89 -0.54
C ILE A 497 8.26 -22.41 -0.53
N SER A 498 8.51 -23.06 0.61
CA SER A 498 8.30 -24.49 0.80
C SER A 498 6.84 -24.89 0.58
N ASP A 499 5.90 -24.08 1.07
CA ASP A 499 4.47 -24.34 1.02
C ASP A 499 3.96 -24.10 -0.41
N VAL A 500 4.48 -23.05 -1.07
CA VAL A 500 4.22 -22.77 -2.49
C VAL A 500 4.64 -23.96 -3.37
N LEU A 501 5.87 -24.43 -3.22
CA LEU A 501 6.38 -25.57 -3.98
C LEU A 501 5.60 -26.85 -3.67
N GLN A 502 5.20 -27.07 -2.41
CA GLN A 502 4.43 -28.24 -2.00
C GLN A 502 3.04 -28.25 -2.65
N GLU A 503 2.27 -27.16 -2.54
CA GLU A 503 0.92 -27.09 -3.10
C GLU A 503 0.95 -27.17 -4.63
N LEU A 504 1.87 -26.47 -5.29
CA LEU A 504 2.04 -26.55 -6.74
C LEU A 504 2.52 -27.94 -7.20
N SER A 505 3.36 -28.62 -6.41
CA SER A 505 3.74 -30.01 -6.73
C SER A 505 2.53 -30.95 -6.72
N SER A 506 1.60 -30.72 -5.77
CA SER A 506 0.33 -31.46 -5.74
C SER A 506 -0.55 -31.16 -6.96
N GLN A 507 -0.59 -29.91 -7.43
CA GLN A 507 -1.32 -29.54 -8.65
C GLN A 507 -0.68 -30.14 -9.92
N ALA A 508 0.66 -30.14 -9.98
CA ALA A 508 1.41 -30.63 -11.12
C ALA A 508 1.49 -32.17 -11.19
N GLY A 509 1.30 -32.86 -10.06
CA GLY A 509 1.53 -34.31 -9.96
C GLY A 509 3.00 -34.70 -10.05
N SER A 510 3.91 -33.75 -9.83
CA SER A 510 5.37 -33.92 -9.90
C SER A 510 6.03 -33.01 -8.86
N ARG A 511 7.18 -33.42 -8.33
CA ARG A 511 7.93 -32.59 -7.39
C ARG A 511 8.55 -31.41 -8.12
N LEU A 512 8.31 -30.21 -7.60
CA LEU A 512 8.85 -28.96 -8.10
C LEU A 512 9.96 -28.42 -7.19
N THR A 513 10.95 -27.75 -7.80
CA THR A 513 12.03 -27.03 -7.09
C THR A 513 12.35 -25.74 -7.82
N ILE A 514 12.87 -24.74 -7.09
CA ILE A 514 13.44 -23.53 -7.69
C ILE A 514 14.62 -23.95 -8.59
N ALA A 515 14.59 -23.50 -9.84
CA ALA A 515 15.71 -23.56 -10.76
C ALA A 515 16.63 -22.37 -10.50
N GLY A 516 17.93 -22.59 -10.48
CA GLY A 516 18.89 -21.57 -10.06
C GLY A 516 20.33 -22.05 -10.01
N THR A 517 21.16 -21.37 -9.22
CA THR A 517 22.56 -21.73 -8.98
C THR A 517 22.72 -22.68 -7.79
N ASN A 518 23.80 -23.47 -7.77
CA ASN A 518 24.21 -24.24 -6.59
C ASN A 518 25.27 -23.50 -5.75
N GLN A 519 25.61 -22.25 -6.12
CA GLN A 519 26.58 -21.42 -5.44
C GLN A 519 25.86 -20.23 -4.82
N PRO A 520 25.68 -20.21 -3.48
CA PRO A 520 25.14 -19.05 -2.79
C PRO A 520 25.95 -17.79 -3.08
N HIS A 521 25.27 -16.66 -3.17
CA HIS A 521 25.88 -15.35 -3.36
C HIS A 521 25.12 -14.27 -2.60
N LYS A 522 25.79 -13.16 -2.33
CA LYS A 522 25.15 -12.02 -1.68
C LYS A 522 24.27 -11.26 -2.66
N VAL A 523 23.23 -10.62 -2.12
CA VAL A 523 22.35 -9.68 -2.81
C VAL A 523 22.42 -8.34 -2.08
N ALA A 524 22.37 -7.23 -2.82
CA ALA A 524 22.34 -5.90 -2.21
C ALA A 524 21.04 -5.70 -1.41
N CYS A 525 21.16 -5.38 -0.12
CA CYS A 525 20.02 -5.00 0.71
C CYS A 525 19.71 -3.50 0.52
N VAL A 526 18.74 -3.19 -0.34
CA VAL A 526 18.35 -1.81 -0.68
C VAL A 526 17.16 -1.34 0.16
N GLN A 527 17.45 -0.53 1.18
CA GLN A 527 16.43 0.09 2.04
C GLN A 527 16.25 1.55 1.64
N TYR A 528 15.11 1.89 1.02
CA TYR A 528 14.79 3.27 0.59
C TYR A 528 14.35 4.19 1.73
N GLU A 529 14.18 3.60 2.91
CA GLU A 529 13.84 4.25 4.17
C GLU A 529 15.12 4.59 4.95
N THR A 530 15.28 5.83 5.39
CA THR A 530 16.17 6.10 6.53
C THR A 530 15.46 5.62 7.79
N LYS A 531 16.00 4.60 8.46
CA LYS A 531 15.51 4.22 9.80
C LYS A 531 15.52 5.50 10.66
N PRO A 532 14.37 5.98 11.16
CA PRO A 532 14.36 7.14 12.03
C PRO A 532 15.25 6.83 13.24
N SER A 533 15.99 7.82 13.74
CA SER A 533 16.84 7.64 14.93
C SER A 533 16.04 7.12 16.14
N ASP A 534 14.74 7.42 16.15
CA ASP A 534 13.73 6.88 17.06
C ASP A 534 12.38 6.71 16.32
N PRO A 535 11.93 5.48 16.01
CA PRO A 535 10.63 5.23 15.36
C PRO A 535 9.44 5.54 16.27
N PHE A 536 9.65 5.62 17.58
CA PHE A 536 8.60 5.79 18.59
C PHE A 536 8.38 7.26 18.97
N ALA A 537 9.27 8.17 18.57
CA ALA A 537 9.18 9.61 18.84
C ALA A 537 7.83 10.22 18.43
N LYS A 538 7.23 9.73 17.33
CA LYS A 538 5.96 10.24 16.78
C LYS A 538 4.72 9.72 17.51
N LEU A 539 4.83 8.75 18.42
CA LEU A 539 3.68 8.21 19.14
C LEU A 539 3.04 9.29 20.02
N VAL A 540 1.73 9.47 19.88
CA VAL A 540 0.95 10.44 20.65
C VAL A 540 0.04 9.68 21.62
N VAL A 541 -0.04 10.15 22.86
CA VAL A 541 -0.95 9.62 23.89
C VAL A 541 -1.90 10.75 24.32
N PRO A 542 -3.21 10.48 24.47
CA PRO A 542 -4.16 11.46 24.97
C PRO A 542 -3.74 12.06 26.33
N PRO A 543 -3.93 13.37 26.58
CA PRO A 543 -3.47 14.03 27.80
C PRO A 543 -4.04 13.43 29.09
N ASP A 544 -5.28 12.96 29.06
CA ASP A 544 -5.96 12.29 30.18
C ASP A 544 -5.35 10.92 30.47
N ALA A 545 -5.08 10.11 29.44
CA ALA A 545 -4.38 8.84 29.57
C ALA A 545 -2.95 9.03 30.11
N ALA A 546 -2.23 10.05 29.63
CA ALA A 546 -0.90 10.39 30.13
C ALA A 546 -0.92 10.83 31.60
N ALA A 547 -1.90 11.65 31.99
CA ALA A 547 -2.08 12.08 33.38
C ALA A 547 -2.43 10.90 34.31
N HIS A 548 -3.27 9.99 33.84
CA HIS A 548 -3.62 8.77 34.57
C HIS A 548 -2.40 7.87 34.78
N ALA A 549 -1.59 7.65 33.74
CA ALA A 549 -0.36 6.88 33.86
C ALA A 549 0.66 7.50 34.81
N LYS A 550 0.79 8.84 34.79
CA LYS A 550 1.62 9.56 35.75
C LYS A 550 1.14 9.36 37.19
N PHE A 551 -0.17 9.47 37.42
CA PHE A 551 -0.75 9.24 38.74
C PHE A 551 -0.46 7.82 39.25
N ILE A 552 -0.66 6.79 38.41
CA ILE A 552 -0.34 5.40 38.76
C ILE A 552 1.16 5.25 39.07
N ALA A 553 2.04 5.79 38.22
CA ALA A 553 3.49 5.73 38.43
C ALA A 553 3.93 6.34 39.77
N GLU A 554 3.34 7.46 40.17
CA GLU A 554 3.67 8.19 41.41
C GLU A 554 3.00 7.60 42.67
N THR A 555 1.99 6.73 42.51
CA THR A 555 1.22 6.14 43.61
C THR A 555 1.35 4.63 43.68
N SER A 556 0.41 3.87 43.11
CA SER A 556 0.34 2.41 43.19
C SER A 556 1.56 1.74 42.54
N GLY A 557 2.10 2.33 41.47
CA GLY A 557 3.28 1.85 40.75
C GLY A 557 4.55 1.78 41.60
N GLN A 558 4.67 2.60 42.64
CA GLN A 558 5.81 2.56 43.56
C GLN A 558 5.95 1.21 44.29
N SER A 559 4.87 0.42 44.38
CA SER A 559 4.90 -0.94 44.93
C SER A 559 5.72 -1.94 44.10
N LEU A 560 5.96 -1.64 42.81
CA LEU A 560 6.83 -2.45 41.95
C LEU A 560 8.32 -2.21 42.21
N LEU A 561 8.70 -1.15 42.95
CA LEU A 561 10.10 -0.86 43.25
C LEU A 561 10.71 -1.93 44.14
N GLN A 562 11.61 -2.71 43.55
CA GLN A 562 12.33 -3.78 44.23
C GLN A 562 13.78 -3.79 43.72
N ARG A 563 14.60 -2.88 44.25
CA ARG A 563 15.99 -2.70 43.79
C ARG A 563 16.83 -3.97 43.89
N GLU A 564 16.64 -4.72 44.97
CA GLU A 564 17.29 -6.03 45.16
C GLU A 564 16.83 -7.07 44.14
N ALA A 565 15.58 -7.01 43.67
CA ALA A 565 15.04 -7.88 42.63
C ALA A 565 15.38 -7.37 41.21
N GLY A 566 15.77 -6.10 41.07
CA GLY A 566 16.26 -5.51 39.81
C GLY A 566 15.37 -4.42 39.23
N VAL A 567 14.28 -4.03 39.89
CA VAL A 567 13.46 -2.88 39.48
C VAL A 567 14.01 -1.61 40.13
N LEU A 568 14.54 -0.72 39.31
CA LEU A 568 15.32 0.45 39.75
C LEU A 568 14.45 1.70 39.94
N ALA A 569 13.52 1.93 39.02
CA ALA A 569 12.60 3.08 39.02
C ALA A 569 11.32 2.77 38.22
N ILE A 570 10.30 3.61 38.41
CA ILE A 570 9.02 3.56 37.71
C ILE A 570 8.71 4.95 37.18
N ALA A 571 8.23 5.05 35.94
CA ALA A 571 7.78 6.30 35.33
C ALA A 571 6.55 6.06 34.44
N SER A 572 5.87 7.13 34.03
CA SER A 572 4.83 7.06 32.99
C SER A 572 5.45 7.18 31.60
N GLY A 573 4.95 6.42 30.65
CA GLY A 573 5.38 6.46 29.25
C GLY A 573 4.25 6.12 28.29
N LYS A 574 4.61 5.59 27.13
CA LYS A 574 3.70 5.23 26.04
C LYS A 574 3.87 3.75 25.76
N SER A 575 2.78 3.07 25.41
CA SER A 575 2.90 1.69 24.91
C SER A 575 3.39 1.72 23.47
N LEU A 576 4.46 0.97 23.21
CA LEU A 576 4.96 0.70 21.87
C LEU A 576 4.18 -0.42 21.20
N ASP A 577 3.67 -1.38 22.00
CA ASP A 577 2.79 -2.44 21.52
C ASP A 577 1.39 -1.93 21.16
N SER A 578 0.95 -0.79 21.71
CA SER A 578 -0.38 -0.24 21.49
C SER A 578 -0.31 1.27 21.25
N PRO A 579 0.09 1.69 20.03
CA PRO A 579 0.16 3.10 19.64
C PRO A 579 -1.14 3.86 19.98
N GLY A 580 -1.00 4.93 20.76
CA GLY A 580 -2.13 5.73 21.27
C GLY A 580 -2.43 5.50 22.76
N GLU A 581 -1.90 4.45 23.38
CA GLU A 581 -2.11 4.14 24.79
C GLU A 581 -0.94 4.55 25.68
N ALA A 582 -1.25 4.93 26.93
CA ALA A 582 -0.24 5.16 27.95
C ALA A 582 0.29 3.84 28.52
N ALA A 583 1.54 3.84 28.99
CA ALA A 583 2.16 2.69 29.66
C ALA A 583 2.91 3.12 30.93
N LEU A 584 3.26 2.12 31.74
CA LEU A 584 4.15 2.28 32.89
C LEU A 584 5.57 1.84 32.48
N ILE A 585 6.50 2.79 32.43
CA ILE A 585 7.92 2.49 32.25
C ILE A 585 8.44 1.85 33.54
N VAL A 586 9.00 0.66 33.40
CA VAL A 586 9.68 -0.07 34.48
C VAL A 586 11.15 -0.16 34.13
N TYR A 587 11.95 0.64 34.83
CA TYR A 587 13.41 0.64 34.67
C TYR A 587 14.00 -0.56 35.38
N THR A 588 14.66 -1.43 34.63
CA THR A 588 15.27 -2.66 35.15
C THR A 588 16.79 -2.59 35.13
N ASP A 589 17.45 -3.29 36.04
CA ASP A 589 18.90 -3.35 36.12
C ASP A 589 19.45 -4.16 34.94
N GLN A 590 20.11 -3.47 34.00
CA GLN A 590 20.69 -4.08 32.80
C GLN A 590 21.77 -5.14 33.10
N SER A 591 22.32 -5.17 34.32
CA SER A 591 23.31 -6.20 34.71
C SER A 591 22.67 -7.55 35.06
N LYS A 592 21.33 -7.59 35.20
CA LYS A 592 20.58 -8.80 35.49
C LYS A 592 20.06 -9.44 34.22
N SER A 593 20.24 -10.75 34.11
CA SER A 593 19.76 -11.53 32.97
C SER A 593 18.23 -11.67 32.92
N PHE A 594 17.55 -11.47 34.05
CA PHE A 594 16.09 -11.52 34.13
C PHE A 594 15.58 -10.69 35.30
N VAL A 595 14.55 -9.88 35.07
CA VAL A 595 13.82 -9.15 36.10
C VAL A 595 12.33 -9.41 35.87
N SER A 596 11.66 -9.98 36.86
CA SER A 596 10.23 -10.29 36.74
C SER A 596 9.41 -9.00 36.86
N VAL A 597 8.70 -8.65 35.80
CA VAL A 597 7.78 -7.51 35.75
C VAL A 597 6.46 -8.01 35.14
N PRO A 598 5.30 -7.72 35.75
CA PRO A 598 4.02 -8.11 35.18
C PRO A 598 3.79 -7.39 33.84
N GLN A 599 3.14 -8.05 32.87
CA GLN A 599 2.85 -7.47 31.55
C GLN A 599 1.96 -6.22 31.63
N SER A 600 1.14 -6.13 32.67
CA SER A 600 0.36 -4.96 33.01
C SER A 600 0.30 -4.72 34.52
N PHE A 601 0.06 -3.47 34.89
CA PHE A 601 -0.10 -3.04 36.28
C PHE A 601 -1.16 -1.94 36.35
N ASP A 602 -2.15 -2.13 37.23
CA ASP A 602 -3.23 -1.16 37.47
C ASP A 602 -3.95 -0.70 36.17
N GLY A 603 -4.15 -1.64 35.25
CA GLY A 603 -4.81 -1.39 33.96
C GLY A 603 -3.91 -0.77 32.89
N LEU A 604 -2.62 -0.54 33.16
CA LEU A 604 -1.64 -0.07 32.17
C LEU A 604 -0.69 -1.18 31.75
N ARG A 605 -0.29 -1.19 30.48
CA ARG A 605 0.82 -2.02 30.01
C ARG A 605 2.12 -1.59 30.69
N THR A 606 3.04 -2.53 30.93
CA THR A 606 4.39 -2.19 31.38
C THR A 606 5.35 -2.16 30.20
N GLN A 607 6.20 -1.13 30.13
CA GLN A 607 7.29 -1.00 29.17
C GLN A 607 8.61 -1.20 29.90
N ILE A 608 9.43 -2.15 29.46
CA ILE A 608 10.66 -2.53 30.16
C ILE A 608 11.84 -1.82 29.55
N VAL A 609 12.55 -1.03 30.35
CA VAL A 609 13.74 -0.30 29.91
C VAL A 609 14.94 -0.74 30.75
N PRO A 610 15.82 -1.61 30.22
CA PRO A 610 17.08 -1.94 30.87
C PRO A 610 17.98 -0.69 30.95
N THR A 611 18.46 -0.38 32.16
CA THR A 611 19.34 0.77 32.39
C THR A 611 20.22 0.57 33.63
N THR A 612 20.99 1.59 34.01
CA THR A 612 21.79 1.61 35.26
C THR A 612 21.19 2.56 36.28
N ALA A 613 21.40 2.27 37.57
CA ALA A 613 21.03 3.19 38.64
C ALA A 613 21.69 4.57 38.49
N ALA A 614 22.90 4.63 37.92
CA ALA A 614 23.61 5.88 37.66
C ALA A 614 22.96 6.71 36.54
N ALA A 615 22.45 6.07 35.48
CA ALA A 615 21.73 6.75 34.41
C ALA A 615 20.42 7.36 34.93
N ILE A 616 19.66 6.62 35.73
CA ILE A 616 18.43 7.12 36.39
C ILE A 616 18.77 8.32 37.29
N ALA A 617 19.80 8.21 38.13
CA ALA A 617 20.20 9.28 39.04
C ALA A 617 20.66 10.57 38.34
N ARG A 618 21.08 10.48 37.07
CA ARG A 618 21.51 11.62 36.24
C ARG A 618 20.45 12.08 35.24
N ASP A 619 19.25 11.49 35.27
CA ASP A 619 18.18 11.76 34.30
C ASP A 619 18.63 11.48 32.84
N GLN A 620 19.37 10.38 32.67
CA GLN A 620 19.95 9.92 31.41
C GLN A 620 19.42 8.53 31.00
N ALA A 621 18.41 8.01 31.69
CA ALA A 621 17.79 6.75 31.30
C ALA A 621 16.93 6.98 30.05
N PRO A 622 16.97 6.07 29.05
CA PRO A 622 16.07 6.13 27.90
C PRO A 622 14.61 6.08 28.35
N ASP A 623 13.70 6.71 27.63
CA ASP A 623 12.25 6.65 27.91
C ASP A 623 11.56 5.46 27.24
N HIS A 624 12.31 4.62 26.51
CA HIS A 624 11.83 3.42 25.84
C HIS A 624 12.99 2.43 25.56
N PRO A 625 12.73 1.12 25.34
CA PRO A 625 13.75 0.17 24.93
C PRO A 625 14.26 0.45 23.51
N ALA A 626 15.48 0.02 23.20
CA ALA A 626 16.04 0.16 21.87
C ALA A 626 15.20 -0.63 20.84
N PRO A 627 14.91 -0.07 19.65
CA PRO A 627 14.23 -0.79 18.59
C PRO A 627 15.03 -2.04 18.17
N THR A 628 14.37 -3.19 18.10
CA THR A 628 14.92 -4.42 17.53
C THR A 628 14.35 -4.66 16.13
N THR A 629 15.14 -5.25 15.24
CA THR A 629 14.70 -5.71 13.91
C THR A 629 14.81 -7.22 13.84
N GLY A 630 13.86 -7.87 13.17
CA GLY A 630 13.78 -9.33 13.19
C GLY A 630 13.13 -9.86 14.47
N ILE A 631 13.12 -11.18 14.61
CA ILE A 631 12.57 -11.90 15.77
C ILE A 631 13.69 -12.72 16.42
N HIS A 632 14.03 -12.42 17.66
CA HIS A 632 15.13 -12.97 18.47
C HIS A 632 14.62 -13.92 19.57
N LEU A 633 13.55 -14.64 19.28
CA LEU A 633 12.92 -15.58 20.22
C LEU A 633 13.51 -16.99 20.05
N SER A 634 13.76 -17.68 21.17
CA SER A 634 14.17 -19.09 21.13
C SER A 634 13.11 -20.00 20.50
N ALA A 635 13.51 -21.14 19.93
CA ALA A 635 12.62 -22.08 19.26
C ALA A 635 11.43 -22.55 20.14
N ASN A 636 11.66 -22.78 21.44
CA ASN A 636 10.60 -23.18 22.37
C ASN A 636 9.58 -22.05 22.62
N VAL A 637 10.06 -20.80 22.69
CA VAL A 637 9.22 -19.62 22.88
C VAL A 637 8.38 -19.36 21.63
N LEU A 638 9.00 -19.45 20.44
CA LEU A 638 8.29 -19.37 19.16
C LEU A 638 7.19 -20.45 19.07
N ALA A 639 7.52 -21.71 19.31
CA ALA A 639 6.54 -22.81 19.25
C ALA A 639 5.36 -22.59 20.22
N GLY A 640 5.63 -22.08 21.42
CA GLY A 640 4.60 -21.70 22.38
C GLY A 640 3.70 -20.57 21.87
N ALA A 641 4.31 -19.51 21.31
CA ALA A 641 3.58 -18.39 20.75
C ALA A 641 2.74 -18.78 19.52
N SER A 642 3.28 -19.63 18.64
CA SER A 642 2.55 -20.18 17.48
C SER A 642 1.34 -21.00 17.90
N ALA A 643 1.42 -21.72 19.02
CA ALA A 643 0.28 -22.46 19.57
C ALA A 643 -0.83 -21.51 20.04
N VAL A 644 -0.47 -20.37 20.64
CA VAL A 644 -1.42 -19.31 21.02
C VAL A 644 -2.08 -18.70 19.78
N VAL A 645 -1.31 -18.35 18.75
CA VAL A 645 -1.88 -17.84 17.48
C VAL A 645 -2.89 -18.83 16.89
N LYS A 646 -2.51 -20.11 16.78
CA LYS A 646 -3.40 -21.17 16.25
C LYS A 646 -4.69 -21.32 17.05
N GLN A 647 -4.64 -21.09 18.36
CA GLN A 647 -5.81 -21.16 19.23
C GLN A 647 -6.73 -19.95 19.07
N TYR A 648 -6.18 -18.73 19.05
CA TYR A 648 -6.96 -17.50 19.20
C TYR A 648 -7.25 -16.75 17.89
N ALA A 649 -6.37 -16.83 16.89
CA ALA A 649 -6.53 -16.09 15.63
C ALA A 649 -7.88 -16.35 14.92
N PRO A 650 -8.39 -17.61 14.83
CA PRO A 650 -9.69 -17.86 14.18
C PRO A 650 -10.88 -17.17 14.84
N GLU A 651 -10.84 -16.95 16.16
CA GLU A 651 -11.88 -16.22 16.87
C GLU A 651 -11.73 -14.71 16.67
N MET A 652 -10.50 -14.20 16.74
CA MET A 652 -10.21 -12.78 16.54
C MET A 652 -10.61 -12.29 15.15
N LEU A 653 -10.33 -13.07 14.11
CA LEU A 653 -10.68 -12.75 12.72
C LEU A 653 -12.19 -12.74 12.44
N ARG A 654 -13.04 -13.08 13.41
CA ARG A 654 -14.49 -12.87 13.33
C ARG A 654 -14.88 -11.42 13.57
N ASP A 655 -14.05 -10.65 14.28
CA ASP A 655 -14.21 -9.22 14.42
C ASP A 655 -13.88 -8.56 13.07
N PRO A 656 -14.82 -7.85 12.43
CA PRO A 656 -14.59 -7.23 11.12
C PRO A 656 -13.55 -6.10 11.15
N ALA A 657 -13.13 -5.63 12.32
CA ALA A 657 -12.03 -4.69 12.50
C ALA A 657 -10.65 -5.37 12.60
N ILE A 658 -10.58 -6.69 12.80
CA ILE A 658 -9.32 -7.44 12.87
C ILE A 658 -9.19 -8.26 11.59
N PHE A 659 -8.07 -8.10 10.89
CA PHE A 659 -7.84 -8.82 9.63
C PHE A 659 -6.52 -9.61 9.61
N GLY A 660 -5.73 -9.57 10.68
CA GLY A 660 -4.57 -10.44 10.82
C GLY A 660 -4.15 -10.67 12.27
N ALA A 661 -3.55 -11.82 12.55
CA ALA A 661 -2.91 -12.14 13.82
C ALA A 661 -1.73 -13.11 13.64
N GLY A 662 -0.58 -12.86 14.27
CA GLY A 662 0.65 -13.64 14.08
C GLY A 662 1.61 -13.56 15.27
N VAL A 663 2.71 -14.30 15.22
CA VAL A 663 3.78 -14.24 16.23
C VAL A 663 4.74 -13.11 15.90
N THR A 664 5.13 -12.32 16.89
CA THR A 664 6.17 -11.29 16.80
C THR A 664 6.87 -11.12 18.17
N GLU A 665 7.74 -10.12 18.30
CA GLU A 665 8.26 -9.66 19.59
C GLU A 665 7.50 -8.44 20.09
N SER A 666 7.38 -8.34 21.42
CA SER A 666 6.85 -7.13 22.05
C SER A 666 7.85 -5.99 21.90
N GLN A 667 7.37 -4.82 21.46
CA GLN A 667 8.15 -3.59 21.49
C GLN A 667 8.19 -3.01 22.91
N ASP A 668 7.20 -3.28 23.76
CA ASP A 668 7.23 -2.90 25.18
C ASP A 668 8.25 -3.74 25.98
N ASN A 669 8.52 -4.99 25.60
CA ASN A 669 9.59 -5.83 26.13
C ASN A 669 10.17 -6.74 25.04
N PRO A 670 11.28 -6.36 24.37
CA PRO A 670 11.87 -7.12 23.27
C PRO A 670 12.31 -8.56 23.62
N ASN A 671 12.38 -8.92 24.90
CA ASN A 671 12.70 -10.30 25.32
C ASN A 671 11.46 -11.21 25.44
N GLU A 672 10.27 -10.68 25.19
CA GLU A 672 9.01 -11.43 25.28
C GLU A 672 8.35 -11.61 23.90
N PRO A 673 7.77 -12.80 23.64
CA PRO A 673 6.89 -12.97 22.50
C PRO A 673 5.63 -12.11 22.63
N ALA A 674 5.14 -11.64 21.50
CA ALA A 674 3.85 -10.97 21.39
C ALA A 674 3.00 -11.58 20.28
N LEU A 675 1.69 -11.45 20.45
CA LEU A 675 0.69 -11.65 19.42
C LEU A 675 0.57 -10.34 18.62
N LEU A 676 1.07 -10.31 17.39
CA LEU A 676 0.77 -9.22 16.45
C LEU A 676 -0.71 -9.30 16.07
N VAL A 677 -1.40 -8.17 16.04
CA VAL A 677 -2.80 -8.04 15.63
C VAL A 677 -2.94 -6.88 14.66
N LEU A 678 -3.40 -7.18 13.45
CA LEU A 678 -3.63 -6.20 12.40
C LEU A 678 -5.08 -5.70 12.50
N VAL A 679 -5.21 -4.39 12.69
CA VAL A 679 -6.49 -3.70 12.89
C VAL A 679 -6.76 -2.78 11.71
N ASP A 680 -7.96 -2.88 11.15
CA ASP A 680 -8.47 -1.97 10.13
C ASP A 680 -8.51 -0.55 10.69
N MET A 681 -7.84 0.38 10.04
CA MET A 681 -7.77 1.79 10.45
C MET A 681 -9.13 2.48 10.53
N ASP A 682 -10.09 2.05 9.72
CA ASP A 682 -11.41 2.66 9.63
C ASP A 682 -12.41 2.05 10.62
N ARG A 683 -11.95 1.11 11.46
CA ARG A 683 -12.82 0.36 12.39
C ARG A 683 -12.22 0.28 13.78
N ALA A 684 -13.09 0.21 14.76
CA ALA A 684 -12.72 -0.07 16.15
C ALA A 684 -13.01 -1.53 16.48
N PRO A 685 -12.02 -2.32 16.94
CA PRO A 685 -12.25 -3.66 17.45
C PRO A 685 -13.20 -3.66 18.65
N ALA A 686 -13.97 -4.73 18.81
CA ALA A 686 -14.85 -4.94 19.96
C ALA A 686 -14.09 -5.04 21.29
N SER A 687 -12.84 -5.54 21.24
CA SER A 687 -11.94 -5.60 22.40
C SER A 687 -10.49 -5.46 21.97
N MET A 688 -9.68 -4.81 22.82
CA MET A 688 -8.24 -4.70 22.65
C MET A 688 -7.50 -5.12 23.93
N PRO A 689 -7.46 -6.43 24.27
CA PRO A 689 -6.79 -6.89 25.49
C PRO A 689 -5.29 -6.60 25.47
N GLN A 690 -4.71 -6.36 26.65
CA GLN A 690 -3.27 -6.12 26.80
C GLN A 690 -2.43 -7.40 26.64
N SER A 691 -3.02 -8.54 26.99
CA SER A 691 -2.43 -9.86 26.86
C SER A 691 -3.48 -10.90 26.46
N LEU A 692 -3.05 -11.93 25.75
CA LEU A 692 -3.89 -13.05 25.33
C LEU A 692 -3.07 -14.34 25.31
N GLY A 693 -3.60 -15.41 25.91
CA GLY A 693 -2.87 -16.69 26.00
C GLY A 693 -1.53 -16.60 26.73
N GLY A 694 -1.32 -15.59 27.60
CA GLY A 694 -0.06 -15.32 28.29
C GLY A 694 0.96 -14.51 27.47
N LEU A 695 0.65 -14.16 26.22
CA LEU A 695 1.46 -13.26 25.40
C LEU A 695 0.99 -11.83 25.56
N ARG A 696 1.90 -10.87 25.39
CA ARG A 696 1.52 -9.47 25.14
C ARG A 696 0.81 -9.38 23.78
N VAL A 697 -0.11 -8.43 23.63
CA VAL A 697 -0.73 -8.15 22.33
C VAL A 697 -0.18 -6.87 21.75
N ARG A 698 0.37 -6.94 20.54
CA ARG A 698 0.91 -5.81 19.78
C ARG A 698 -0.02 -5.48 18.62
N TYR A 699 -0.49 -4.24 18.55
CA TYR A 699 -1.43 -3.76 17.55
C TYR A 699 -0.73 -2.95 16.47
N LEU A 700 -1.03 -3.30 15.23
CA LEU A 700 -0.63 -2.54 14.05
C LEU A 700 -1.89 -2.16 13.27
N LYS A 701 -2.15 -0.85 13.15
CA LYS A 701 -3.31 -0.32 12.43
C LYS A 701 -2.91 -0.04 10.98
N LEU A 702 -3.59 -0.68 10.03
CA LEU A 702 -3.35 -0.52 8.59
C LEU A 702 -4.69 -0.58 7.85
N HIS A 703 -4.71 -0.15 6.59
CA HIS A 703 -5.83 -0.47 5.71
C HIS A 703 -5.90 -2.00 5.46
N PRO A 704 -7.09 -2.60 5.30
CA PRO A 704 -7.23 -4.01 4.94
C PRO A 704 -6.52 -4.34 3.62
N PHE A 705 -5.97 -5.54 3.53
CA PHE A 705 -5.14 -5.91 2.37
C PHE A 705 -5.99 -6.37 1.19
N HIS A 706 -5.61 -5.91 0.01
CA HIS A 706 -6.18 -6.26 -1.28
C HIS A 706 -5.04 -6.56 -2.27
N VAL A 707 -5.42 -6.86 -3.52
CA VAL A 707 -4.50 -7.17 -4.62
C VAL A 707 -4.88 -6.34 -5.83
N THR A 708 -3.91 -6.03 -6.70
CA THR A 708 -4.04 -5.30 -7.98
C THR A 708 -3.87 -3.78 -7.91
N GLN A 709 -4.50 -3.06 -6.99
CA GLN A 709 -4.30 -1.61 -6.86
C GLN A 709 -3.21 -1.29 -5.84
N SER A 710 -2.54 -0.14 -6.01
CA SER A 710 -1.52 0.34 -5.06
C SER A 710 -2.09 0.37 -3.66
N LYS A 711 -1.32 0.05 -2.62
CA LYS A 711 -1.81 0.16 -1.24
C LYS A 711 -2.13 1.60 -0.79
N TYR A 712 -1.72 2.60 -1.58
CA TYR A 712 -2.10 4.00 -1.39
C TYR A 712 -3.39 4.36 -2.16
N SER A 713 -4.03 3.37 -2.79
CA SER A 713 -5.18 3.59 -3.62
C SER A 713 -6.41 3.94 -2.78
N SER A 714 -6.98 5.14 -2.99
CA SER A 714 -8.40 5.39 -2.72
C SER A 714 -9.31 4.39 -3.47
N ALA A 715 -10.57 4.27 -3.09
CA ALA A 715 -11.51 3.30 -3.67
C ALA A 715 -11.78 3.46 -5.19
N ASN A 716 -11.32 4.52 -5.86
CA ASN A 716 -11.51 4.74 -7.30
C ASN A 716 -10.33 5.54 -7.92
N HIS A 717 -9.40 4.83 -8.57
CA HIS A 717 -8.28 5.45 -9.30
C HIS A 717 -8.68 5.77 -10.73
N ALA A 718 -8.15 6.87 -11.26
CA ALA A 718 -8.21 7.12 -12.69
C ALA A 718 -7.32 6.08 -13.38
N SER A 719 -7.92 5.24 -14.22
CA SER A 719 -7.14 4.23 -14.92
C SER A 719 -6.22 4.81 -15.99
N SER A 720 -4.99 4.35 -16.07
CA SER A 720 -4.02 4.68 -17.14
C SER A 720 -4.50 4.32 -18.54
N CYS A 721 -5.53 3.49 -18.68
CA CYS A 721 -6.04 3.01 -19.97
C CYS A 721 -7.29 3.75 -20.46
N ALA A 722 -7.97 4.48 -19.57
CA ALA A 722 -9.35 4.94 -19.79
C ALA A 722 -9.53 5.92 -20.97
N LEU A 723 -8.47 6.59 -21.43
CA LEU A 723 -8.58 7.57 -22.53
C LEU A 723 -8.37 6.99 -23.94
N ARG A 724 -7.86 5.76 -24.07
CA ARG A 724 -7.49 5.18 -25.38
C ARG A 724 -8.69 4.86 -26.30
N GLY A 725 -9.92 4.96 -25.80
CA GLY A 725 -11.16 4.79 -26.59
C GLY A 725 -11.64 6.05 -27.33
N LEU A 726 -11.03 7.22 -27.11
CA LEU A 726 -11.54 8.51 -27.59
C LEU A 726 -11.10 8.83 -29.03
N LYS A 727 -11.46 8.00 -30.03
CA LYS A 727 -11.29 8.43 -31.43
C LYS A 727 -12.16 9.65 -31.70
N ALA A 728 -11.52 10.73 -32.14
CA ALA A 728 -12.20 11.96 -32.57
C ALA A 728 -13.33 11.64 -33.55
N VAL A 729 -14.56 12.04 -33.21
CA VAL A 729 -15.65 12.16 -34.18
C VAL A 729 -15.12 13.09 -35.27
N ARG A 730 -14.84 12.54 -36.46
CA ARG A 730 -14.57 13.35 -37.65
C ARG A 730 -15.81 14.21 -37.91
N THR A 731 -15.79 15.45 -37.44
CA THR A 731 -16.74 16.47 -37.90
C THR A 731 -16.35 16.83 -39.32
N GLY A 732 -16.98 16.16 -40.29
CA GLY A 732 -16.87 16.58 -41.68
C GLY A 732 -17.52 17.95 -41.86
N ARG A 733 -16.72 18.94 -42.28
CA ARG A 733 -16.94 19.76 -43.49
C ARG A 733 -15.86 20.83 -43.64
N ASP A 734 -15.29 20.84 -44.83
CA ASP A 734 -14.71 21.96 -45.59
C ASP A 734 -13.62 22.84 -44.95
N ALA A 735 -12.37 22.50 -45.28
CA ALA A 735 -11.32 23.50 -45.51
C ALA A 735 -10.53 23.11 -46.77
N SER A 736 -11.03 23.61 -47.89
CA SER A 736 -10.38 23.57 -49.20
C SER A 736 -9.04 24.30 -49.15
N ALA A 737 -8.00 23.61 -49.60
CA ALA A 737 -6.78 24.08 -50.26
C ALA A 737 -6.31 25.54 -50.01
N ILE A 738 -5.17 25.65 -49.34
CA ILE A 738 -4.24 26.77 -49.48
C ILE A 738 -3.55 26.62 -50.84
N ASP A 739 -3.87 27.51 -51.78
CA ASP A 739 -3.06 27.75 -52.99
C ASP A 739 -2.23 29.01 -52.75
N SER A 740 -0.94 28.83 -52.46
CA SER A 740 0.06 29.89 -52.43
C SER A 740 0.86 29.85 -53.73
N GLY A 741 0.30 30.42 -54.80
CA GLY A 741 0.99 30.65 -56.06
C GLY A 741 1.47 32.09 -56.18
N SER A 742 2.78 32.33 -56.21
CA SER A 742 3.44 33.26 -57.16
C SER A 742 4.97 33.29 -57.00
N PRO A 743 5.70 33.61 -58.09
CA PRO A 743 6.79 32.78 -58.57
C PRO A 743 8.16 33.46 -58.57
N GLY A 744 9.24 32.68 -58.75
CA GLY A 744 10.56 33.18 -59.10
C GLY A 744 11.30 32.19 -59.99
N PHE A 745 11.35 32.49 -61.30
CA PHE A 745 12.22 31.82 -62.27
C PHE A 745 13.69 32.28 -62.10
N PRO A 746 14.68 31.44 -62.46
CA PRO A 746 16.10 31.68 -62.23
C PRO A 746 16.78 32.33 -63.45
N LEU A 747 17.82 33.14 -63.22
CA LEU A 747 18.92 33.34 -64.18
C LEU A 747 20.21 33.73 -63.43
N ASN A 748 21.22 32.87 -63.60
CA ASN A 748 22.66 32.96 -63.27
C ASN A 748 23.11 32.96 -61.80
#